data_AF-A0AAN6VLP2-F1
#
_entry.id   AF-A0AAN6VLP2-F1
#
_cell.length_a   1.000
_cell.length_b   1.000
_cell.length_c   1.000
_cell.angle_alpha   90.00
_cell.angle_beta   90.00
_cell.angle_gamma   90.00
#
_symmetry.space_group_name_H-M   'P 1'
#
loop_
_entity.id
_entity.type
_entity.pdbx_description
1 polymer ?
#
loop_
_entity_poly.entity_id
_entity_poly.type
_entity_poly.pdbx_seq_one_letter_code
_entity_poly.pdbx_strand_id
1 'polypeptide(L)'
;MTTIPPVLHRSARAITPHEFLEALQATCAPRFPKARGRTHRPIALAVSGGVDSMALAYLCTKIRQTDHWFKVADHPVSNPFGLIVDHGLREGSADEASNVAEVINKKLGMKSHILKVRWGEVIGEDANPNDLPNVETLARYLRYRRLGTFCMTWKMATLLTAHHEDDQYETVMMRLLSGHGYRGLQGMRPATDIPECYDLHGVYQSGFIDDQRRENPLYNITPNNREKKLLKRDLRHEIDPAVIAREVEAGLRANVATAYLNDFDGIAQGNKRAPRLVPLEFEDGGVMVYRPLLRFGKDRLVATCLENGIPWFEDHTNADQTLTMRNSVRYMHRNHTLPVALQKPSILRLAERCRARVVSAEAEADRLLSRARIHEFGPNAGTAVITLPRLTFPTVPRKSSSSPASRQKRTSHYRHIAALLLRRLLSMVTPERELSQAAQLNHLVSMLFPSLTETHPAPDPKPYVICGVHFTPLTTTTIGHPIRWLLTRAPHVSNAPKPTLEFPDLVFGKRLGKHPSAWKTQGWSELAMYDGRYWVRLLHRLPCKICVAPFEAAHHKPFRDALGGADDRAKKALAAVLRRYAPGKTRYTLPAIYATVDVGGLLAGGDWWSDLGAAALQQPSPPSTQGGVTVAAAGGGGGGGSGDDKTYDGKNNIEEPEAVPHIRSHPSGNLHADRLEWERDLQDQGTLQLLALPTLGVALPGLEDWLRWEVRYRKVDYELLKLSKLGGDRIGRRELRERVRCLYRWRSLGRRAV
;
A
#
# COMPACT_ATOMS: atom_id res chain seq x y z
N MET A 1 52.43 -17.44 -48.86
CA MET A 1 52.68 -16.06 -48.37
C MET A 1 51.34 -15.37 -48.17
N THR A 2 51.24 -14.64 -47.06
CA THR A 2 50.15 -13.78 -46.57
C THR A 2 48.79 -14.43 -46.30
N THR A 3 48.75 -15.23 -45.23
CA THR A 3 47.58 -15.33 -44.35
C THR A 3 47.26 -13.94 -43.80
N ILE A 4 46.13 -13.39 -44.23
CA ILE A 4 45.52 -12.21 -43.60
C ILE A 4 45.07 -12.65 -42.20
N PRO A 5 45.54 -12.01 -41.12
CA PRO A 5 45.07 -12.36 -39.78
C PRO A 5 43.63 -11.83 -39.59
N PRO A 6 42.73 -12.61 -38.98
CA PRO A 6 41.41 -12.10 -38.62
C PRO A 6 41.56 -11.25 -37.35
N VAL A 7 41.93 -9.98 -37.49
CA VAL A 7 41.92 -9.01 -36.38
C VAL A 7 40.77 -8.05 -36.57
N LEU A 8 39.62 -8.41 -36.00
CA LEU A 8 38.64 -7.44 -35.51
C LEU A 8 38.15 -7.94 -34.14
N HIS A 9 38.98 -7.77 -33.11
CA HIS A 9 38.40 -7.54 -31.79
C HIS A 9 37.62 -6.23 -31.88
N ARG A 10 36.30 -6.30 -32.09
CA ARG A 10 35.42 -5.15 -31.91
C ARG A 10 35.48 -4.80 -30.42
N SER A 11 36.35 -3.88 -30.03
CA SER A 11 36.28 -3.27 -28.70
C SER A 11 34.87 -2.73 -28.51
N ALA A 12 34.24 -3.07 -27.38
CA ALA A 12 32.92 -2.56 -27.05
C ALA A 12 33.03 -1.03 -26.94
N ARG A 13 32.20 -0.30 -27.70
CA ARG A 13 32.17 1.17 -27.64
C ARG A 13 31.49 1.64 -26.35
N ALA A 14 32.02 2.66 -25.71
CA ALA A 14 31.34 3.33 -24.59
C ALA A 14 29.90 3.73 -24.93
N ILE A 15 29.07 3.81 -23.90
CA ILE A 15 27.69 4.29 -23.99
C ILE A 15 27.72 5.80 -24.09
N THR A 16 27.13 6.33 -25.15
CA THR A 16 27.01 7.78 -25.31
C THR A 16 25.91 8.34 -24.39
N PRO A 17 26.02 9.59 -23.92
CA PRO A 17 24.95 10.23 -23.14
C PRO A 17 23.59 10.24 -23.86
N HIS A 18 23.59 10.31 -25.20
CA HIS A 18 22.38 10.27 -26.01
C HIS A 18 21.71 8.90 -25.99
N GLU A 19 22.46 7.80 -26.22
CA GLU A 19 21.93 6.43 -26.11
C GLU A 19 21.36 6.17 -24.71
N PHE A 20 22.05 6.64 -23.67
CA PHE A 20 21.57 6.50 -22.30
C PHE A 20 20.28 7.30 -22.06
N LEU A 21 20.18 8.53 -22.58
CA LEU A 21 18.97 9.34 -22.50
C LEU A 21 17.78 8.64 -23.18
N GLU A 22 17.97 8.05 -24.37
CA GLU A 22 16.91 7.28 -25.04
C GLU A 22 16.47 6.07 -24.21
N ALA A 23 17.43 5.32 -23.64
CA ALA A 23 17.15 4.18 -22.78
C ALA A 23 16.39 4.59 -21.51
N LEU A 24 16.75 5.74 -20.92
CA LEU A 24 16.09 6.31 -19.76
C LEU A 24 14.68 6.76 -20.09
N GLN A 25 14.46 7.45 -21.22
CA GLN A 25 13.12 7.86 -21.68
C GLN A 25 12.21 6.66 -21.97
N ALA A 26 12.77 5.59 -22.56
CA ALA A 26 12.03 4.35 -22.81
C ALA A 26 11.63 3.63 -21.51
N THR A 27 12.47 3.72 -20.48
CA THR A 27 12.27 3.06 -19.18
C THR A 27 11.35 3.87 -18.27
N CYS A 28 11.48 5.20 -18.29
CA CYS A 28 10.85 6.13 -17.38
C CYS A 28 9.77 6.97 -18.10
N ALA A 29 8.94 6.30 -18.90
CA ALA A 29 7.90 6.99 -19.66
C ALA A 29 7.00 7.81 -18.71
N PRO A 30 6.80 9.11 -18.95
CA PRO A 30 5.94 9.94 -18.11
C PRO A 30 4.52 9.36 -18.07
N ARG A 31 3.93 9.28 -16.87
CA ARG A 31 2.50 8.98 -16.73
C ARG A 31 1.67 10.09 -17.39
N PHE A 32 2.18 11.32 -17.33
CA PHE A 32 1.57 12.51 -17.93
C PHE A 32 2.51 13.22 -18.91
N PRO A 33 2.69 12.71 -20.15
CA PRO A 33 3.68 13.22 -21.10
C PRO A 33 3.53 14.71 -21.44
N LYS A 34 2.28 15.19 -21.46
CA LYS A 34 1.91 16.56 -21.83
C LYS A 34 2.05 17.57 -20.66
N ALA A 35 2.25 17.09 -19.44
CA ALA A 35 2.23 17.92 -18.24
C ALA A 35 3.59 18.60 -18.01
N ARG A 36 3.61 19.91 -17.70
CA ARG A 36 4.85 20.65 -17.42
C ARG A 36 5.10 20.73 -15.91
N GLY A 37 5.96 19.83 -15.41
CA GLY A 37 6.49 19.97 -14.06
C GLY A 37 7.36 21.20 -13.97
N ARG A 38 7.11 22.05 -12.97
CA ARG A 38 7.90 23.27 -12.75
C ARG A 38 9.06 23.05 -11.77
N THR A 39 9.02 21.99 -10.97
CA THR A 39 10.01 21.73 -9.92
C THR A 39 10.91 20.56 -10.30
N HIS A 40 12.22 20.82 -10.35
CA HIS A 40 13.21 19.76 -10.52
C HIS A 40 13.25 18.86 -9.28
N ARG A 41 13.27 17.54 -9.50
CA ARG A 41 13.40 16.55 -8.42
C ARG A 41 14.73 15.81 -8.51
N PRO A 42 15.40 15.54 -7.37
CA PRO A 42 16.60 14.72 -7.37
C PRO A 42 16.26 13.28 -7.73
N ILE A 43 17.20 12.63 -8.39
CA ILE A 43 17.18 11.21 -8.67
C ILE A 43 18.17 10.53 -7.74
N ALA A 44 17.70 9.51 -7.02
CA ALA A 44 18.58 8.61 -6.27
C ALA A 44 19.20 7.57 -7.20
N LEU A 45 20.50 7.33 -7.04
CA LEU A 45 21.23 6.25 -7.71
C LEU A 45 21.70 5.25 -6.66
N ALA A 46 21.37 3.97 -6.80
CA ALA A 46 21.99 2.93 -5.97
C ALA A 46 23.40 2.66 -6.50
N VAL A 47 24.43 3.02 -5.73
CA VAL A 47 25.84 2.91 -6.13
C VAL A 47 26.57 1.93 -5.21
N SER A 48 27.03 0.81 -5.75
CA SER A 48 27.78 -0.20 -4.99
C SER A 48 29.30 -0.01 -5.06
N GLY A 49 29.79 0.82 -5.98
CA GLY A 49 31.23 0.98 -6.25
C GLY A 49 31.74 0.10 -7.40
N GLY A 50 30.98 -0.90 -7.82
CA GLY A 50 31.28 -1.73 -8.98
C GLY A 50 31.09 -0.99 -10.31
N VAL A 51 31.74 -1.50 -11.36
CA VAL A 51 31.79 -0.89 -12.70
C VAL A 51 30.43 -0.48 -13.25
N ASP A 52 29.40 -1.32 -13.05
CA ASP A 52 28.05 -1.07 -13.57
C ASP A 52 27.43 0.18 -12.93
N SER A 53 27.59 0.30 -11.61
CA SER A 53 27.04 1.41 -10.84
C SER A 53 27.82 2.72 -11.03
N MET A 54 29.12 2.62 -11.26
CA MET A 54 29.98 3.77 -11.58
C MET A 54 29.71 4.29 -13.00
N ALA A 55 29.48 3.39 -13.97
CA ALA A 55 29.04 3.77 -15.32
C ALA A 55 27.67 4.46 -15.27
N LEU A 56 26.71 3.92 -14.51
CA LEU A 56 25.40 4.56 -14.31
C LEU A 56 25.54 5.97 -13.71
N ALA A 57 26.36 6.11 -12.67
CA ALA A 57 26.62 7.38 -12.01
C ALA A 57 27.20 8.41 -12.98
N TYR A 58 28.24 8.03 -13.74
CA TYR A 58 28.83 8.87 -14.77
C TYR A 58 27.82 9.30 -15.84
N LEU A 59 27.07 8.35 -16.41
CA LEU A 59 26.09 8.67 -17.45
C LEU A 59 25.02 9.63 -16.93
N CYS A 60 24.57 9.48 -15.68
CA CYS A 60 23.59 10.37 -15.06
C CYS A 60 24.09 11.81 -14.87
N THR A 61 25.38 12.03 -14.62
CA THR A 61 25.93 13.40 -14.53
C THR A 61 25.99 14.08 -15.89
N LYS A 62 26.07 13.31 -16.99
CA LYS A 62 26.16 13.83 -18.37
C LYS A 62 24.81 14.14 -19.02
N ILE A 63 23.69 13.54 -18.57
CA ILE A 63 22.39 13.75 -19.22
C ILE A 63 21.98 15.24 -19.26
N ARG A 64 22.20 15.99 -18.18
CA ARG A 64 21.82 17.42 -18.14
C ARG A 64 22.55 18.28 -19.16
N GLN A 65 23.73 17.84 -19.61
CA GLN A 65 24.48 18.51 -20.68
C GLN A 65 23.84 18.25 -22.05
N THR A 66 23.12 17.14 -22.20
CA THR A 66 22.45 16.73 -23.45
C THR A 66 21.04 17.32 -23.54
N ASP A 67 20.28 17.30 -22.45
CA ASP A 67 18.94 17.90 -22.35
C ASP A 67 18.75 18.49 -20.94
N HIS A 68 18.67 19.82 -20.84
CA HIS A 68 18.55 20.50 -19.56
C HIS A 68 17.17 20.35 -18.90
N TRP A 69 16.14 19.97 -19.67
CA TRP A 69 14.75 19.85 -19.21
C TRP A 69 14.21 18.42 -19.31
N PHE A 70 15.11 17.44 -19.43
CA PHE A 70 14.70 16.05 -19.49
C PHE A 70 13.91 15.66 -18.23
N LYS A 71 12.95 14.77 -18.42
CA LYS A 71 12.09 14.28 -17.36
C LYS A 71 12.39 12.81 -17.10
N VAL A 72 12.32 12.45 -15.82
CA VAL A 72 12.22 11.05 -15.40
C VAL A 72 10.86 10.88 -14.77
N ALA A 73 10.06 10.00 -15.39
CA ALA A 73 8.62 9.97 -15.16
C ALA A 73 8.01 11.38 -15.34
N ASP A 74 7.32 11.90 -14.34
CA ASP A 74 6.50 13.12 -14.46
C ASP A 74 7.25 14.42 -14.11
N HIS A 75 8.52 14.33 -13.68
CA HIS A 75 9.24 15.47 -13.11
C HIS A 75 10.52 15.77 -13.89
N PRO A 76 10.82 17.06 -14.15
CA PRO A 76 12.16 17.44 -14.56
C PRO A 76 13.15 17.09 -13.46
N VAL A 77 14.38 16.81 -13.85
CA VAL A 77 15.36 16.17 -12.98
C VAL A 77 16.38 17.20 -12.47
N SER A 78 16.66 17.21 -11.17
CA SER A 78 17.80 17.97 -10.60
C SER A 78 19.06 17.09 -10.61
N ASN A 79 20.14 17.55 -9.98
CA ASN A 79 21.38 16.77 -9.95
C ASN A 79 21.15 15.37 -9.35
N PRO A 80 21.78 14.32 -9.91
CA PRO A 80 21.71 12.98 -9.34
C PRO A 80 22.35 12.95 -7.95
N PHE A 81 21.93 11.99 -7.14
CA PHE A 81 22.41 11.78 -5.79
C PHE A 81 22.75 10.29 -5.58
N GLY A 82 23.99 9.99 -5.21
CA GLY A 82 24.47 8.62 -5.00
C GLY A 82 24.09 8.09 -3.61
N LEU A 83 23.48 6.91 -3.54
CA LEU A 83 23.19 6.18 -2.31
C LEU A 83 24.05 4.92 -2.29
N ILE A 84 24.98 4.87 -1.34
CA ILE A 84 25.88 3.74 -1.13
C ILE A 84 25.37 2.96 0.06
N VAL A 85 25.19 1.66 -0.07
CA VAL A 85 24.71 0.83 1.05
C VAL A 85 25.87 0.03 1.58
N ASP A 86 26.27 0.33 2.82
CA ASP A 86 27.24 -0.47 3.56
C ASP A 86 26.50 -1.59 4.29
N HIS A 87 26.75 -2.82 3.85
CA HIS A 87 26.16 -4.02 4.42
C HIS A 87 26.83 -4.48 5.72
N GLY A 88 28.07 -4.07 6.01
CA GLY A 88 28.79 -4.51 7.21
C GLY A 88 29.02 -6.02 7.32
N LEU A 89 29.00 -6.76 6.19
CA LEU A 89 29.15 -8.24 6.18
C LEU A 89 30.62 -8.70 6.13
N ARG A 90 31.53 -7.82 5.71
CA ARG A 90 32.97 -8.10 5.57
C ARG A 90 33.80 -6.99 6.19
N GLU A 91 35.01 -7.34 6.58
CA GLU A 91 36.04 -6.37 6.97
C GLU A 91 36.37 -5.44 5.79
N GLY A 92 36.62 -4.16 6.08
CA GLY A 92 36.88 -3.13 5.07
C GLY A 92 35.67 -2.67 4.24
N SER A 93 34.45 -3.14 4.54
CA SER A 93 33.23 -2.70 3.84
C SER A 93 32.94 -1.20 4.01
N ALA A 94 33.17 -0.66 5.22
CA ALA A 94 33.01 0.75 5.52
C ALA A 94 34.04 1.63 4.79
N ASP A 95 35.29 1.17 4.68
CA ASP A 95 36.36 1.87 3.97
C ASP A 95 36.08 1.90 2.46
N GLU A 96 35.63 0.78 1.89
CA GLU A 96 35.21 0.75 0.49
C GLU A 96 34.04 1.70 0.23
N ALA A 97 33.01 1.70 1.08
CA ALA A 97 31.89 2.63 0.95
C ALA A 97 32.37 4.11 1.01
N SER A 98 33.35 4.40 1.86
CA SER A 98 33.96 5.73 1.98
C SER A 98 34.76 6.12 0.74
N ASN A 99 35.57 5.20 0.21
CA ASN A 99 36.34 5.40 -1.01
C ASN A 99 35.42 5.61 -2.23
N VAL A 100 34.35 4.84 -2.35
CA VAL A 100 33.32 5.02 -3.40
C VAL A 100 32.67 6.40 -3.28
N ALA A 101 32.32 6.83 -2.07
CA ALA A 101 31.77 8.16 -1.83
C ALA A 101 32.75 9.25 -2.25
N GLU A 102 34.04 9.10 -1.95
CA GLU A 102 35.08 10.04 -2.35
C GLU A 102 35.24 10.14 -3.87
N VAL A 103 35.29 9.00 -4.58
CA VAL A 103 35.34 8.97 -6.05
C VAL A 103 34.13 9.70 -6.65
N ILE A 104 32.93 9.39 -6.17
CA ILE A 104 31.69 10.02 -6.64
C ILE A 104 31.73 11.55 -6.43
N ASN A 105 32.15 12.00 -5.25
CA ASN A 105 32.19 13.42 -4.94
C ASN A 105 33.29 14.14 -5.74
N LYS A 106 34.53 13.62 -5.77
CA LYS A 106 35.69 14.29 -6.37
C LYS A 106 35.77 14.15 -7.89
N LYS A 107 35.46 12.97 -8.45
CA LYS A 107 35.60 12.71 -9.90
C LYS A 107 34.33 13.01 -10.68
N LEU A 108 33.15 12.72 -10.11
CA LEU A 108 31.87 12.93 -10.81
C LEU A 108 31.19 14.25 -10.43
N GLY A 109 31.63 14.95 -9.37
CA GLY A 109 30.98 16.17 -8.88
C GLY A 109 29.55 15.92 -8.37
N MET A 110 29.25 14.69 -7.97
CA MET A 110 27.91 14.25 -7.56
C MET A 110 27.90 14.06 -6.03
N LYS A 111 26.85 14.53 -5.35
CA LYS A 111 26.69 14.29 -3.91
C LYS A 111 26.36 12.83 -3.63
N SER A 112 26.87 12.29 -2.54
CA SER A 112 26.57 10.92 -2.10
C SER A 112 26.26 10.82 -0.60
N HIS A 113 25.62 9.72 -0.20
CA HIS A 113 25.39 9.38 1.20
C HIS A 113 25.56 7.87 1.42
N ILE A 114 26.18 7.50 2.54
CA ILE A 114 26.40 6.10 2.95
C ILE A 114 25.29 5.68 3.90
N LEU A 115 24.58 4.62 3.55
CA LEU A 115 23.49 4.01 4.30
C LEU A 115 24.00 2.72 4.92
N LYS A 116 24.33 2.76 6.22
CA LYS A 116 24.73 1.56 6.95
C LYS A 116 23.51 0.69 7.26
N VAL A 117 23.59 -0.60 6.94
CA VAL A 117 22.61 -1.60 7.35
C VAL A 117 22.71 -1.82 8.85
N ARG A 118 21.57 -1.82 9.53
CA ARG A 118 21.49 -2.09 10.97
C ARG A 118 20.87 -3.46 11.17
N TRP A 119 21.72 -4.46 11.34
CA TRP A 119 21.31 -5.85 11.52
C TRP A 119 20.59 -6.08 12.85
N GLY A 120 21.04 -5.42 13.93
CA GLY A 120 20.46 -5.58 15.27
C GLY A 120 18.96 -5.25 15.35
N GLU A 121 18.44 -4.39 14.47
CA GLU A 121 17.00 -4.10 14.37
C GLU A 121 16.16 -5.32 13.92
N VAL A 122 16.77 -6.37 13.37
CA VAL A 122 16.07 -7.55 12.83
C VAL A 122 16.49 -8.86 13.49
N ILE A 123 17.77 -9.03 13.81
CA ILE A 123 18.29 -10.31 14.32
C ILE A 123 18.72 -10.26 15.80
N GLY A 124 18.59 -9.11 16.46
CA GLY A 124 19.14 -8.86 17.79
C GLY A 124 20.61 -8.42 17.73
N GLU A 125 21.09 -7.75 18.79
CA GLU A 125 22.45 -7.17 18.80
C GLU A 125 23.55 -8.23 18.88
N ASP A 126 23.25 -9.40 19.45
CA ASP A 126 24.23 -10.47 19.70
C ASP A 126 24.40 -11.45 18.53
N ALA A 127 23.55 -11.38 17.51
CA ALA A 127 23.57 -12.34 16.40
C ALA A 127 24.48 -11.85 15.25
N ASN A 128 25.37 -12.71 14.77
CA ASN A 128 26.19 -12.44 13.61
C ASN A 128 25.39 -12.72 12.31
N PRO A 129 25.23 -11.74 11.40
CA PRO A 129 24.50 -11.92 10.14
C PRO A 129 25.05 -13.04 9.26
N ASN A 130 26.36 -13.31 9.30
CA ASN A 130 27.01 -14.31 8.45
C ASN A 130 26.63 -15.75 8.82
N ASP A 131 26.10 -15.99 10.02
CA ASP A 131 25.68 -17.32 10.47
C ASP A 131 24.27 -17.69 9.96
N LEU A 132 23.57 -16.77 9.28
CA LEU A 132 22.21 -16.97 8.81
C LEU A 132 22.17 -17.67 7.44
N PRO A 133 21.39 -18.76 7.28
CA PRO A 133 21.29 -19.47 6.01
C PRO A 133 20.63 -18.64 4.90
N ASN A 134 19.89 -17.58 5.24
CA ASN A 134 19.18 -16.69 4.32
C ASN A 134 19.76 -15.26 4.29
N VAL A 135 21.03 -15.08 4.70
CA VAL A 135 21.68 -13.76 4.82
C VAL A 135 21.55 -12.90 3.56
N GLU A 136 21.67 -13.46 2.35
CA GLU A 136 21.54 -12.69 1.10
C GLU A 136 20.13 -12.12 0.91
N THR A 137 19.10 -12.92 1.23
CA THR A 137 17.70 -12.50 1.13
C THR A 137 17.41 -11.38 2.14
N LEU A 138 17.95 -11.53 3.36
CA LEU A 138 17.79 -10.52 4.41
C LEU A 138 18.60 -9.24 4.11
N ALA A 139 19.83 -9.36 3.60
CA ALA A 139 20.65 -8.25 3.14
C ALA A 139 19.93 -7.46 2.03
N ARG A 140 19.31 -8.17 1.09
CA ARG A 140 18.50 -7.57 0.02
C ARG A 140 17.31 -6.81 0.59
N TYR A 141 16.58 -7.41 1.54
CA TYR A 141 15.46 -6.78 2.23
C TYR A 141 15.89 -5.47 2.92
N LEU A 142 16.93 -5.55 3.76
CA LEU A 142 17.46 -4.39 4.50
C LEU A 142 17.99 -3.29 3.58
N ARG A 143 18.67 -3.66 2.49
CA ARG A 143 19.17 -2.71 1.47
C ARG A 143 18.04 -1.88 0.88
N TYR A 144 16.99 -2.53 0.39
CA TYR A 144 15.88 -1.80 -0.23
C TYR A 144 15.10 -0.99 0.78
N ARG A 145 14.94 -1.46 2.02
CA ARG A 145 14.33 -0.65 3.09
C ARG A 145 15.14 0.61 3.39
N ARG A 146 16.47 0.51 3.52
CA ARG A 146 17.33 1.69 3.73
C ARG A 146 17.24 2.69 2.56
N LEU A 147 17.28 2.19 1.32
CA LEU A 147 17.10 3.02 0.13
C LEU A 147 15.73 3.69 0.10
N GLY A 148 14.66 2.94 0.41
CA GLY A 148 13.29 3.42 0.46
C GLY A 148 13.07 4.50 1.51
N THR A 149 13.48 4.25 2.76
CA THR A 149 13.40 5.22 3.86
C THR A 149 14.17 6.50 3.53
N PHE A 150 15.39 6.40 2.97
CA PHE A 150 16.13 7.59 2.56
C PHE A 150 15.39 8.37 1.46
N CYS A 151 14.90 7.67 0.42
CA CYS A 151 14.15 8.30 -0.66
C CYS A 151 12.89 9.02 -0.15
N MET A 152 12.18 8.43 0.83
CA MET A 152 11.04 9.06 1.48
C MET A 152 11.42 10.36 2.21
N THR A 153 12.39 10.28 3.12
CA THR A 153 12.83 11.41 3.96
C THR A 153 13.29 12.60 3.11
N TRP A 154 13.98 12.32 2.00
CA TRP A 154 14.50 13.32 1.08
C TRP A 154 13.58 13.61 -0.11
N LYS A 155 12.33 13.10 -0.11
CA LYS A 155 11.30 13.32 -1.14
C LYS A 155 11.74 12.97 -2.57
N MET A 156 12.58 11.94 -2.70
CA MET A 156 13.03 11.37 -3.96
C MET A 156 12.04 10.32 -4.43
N ALA A 157 11.37 10.55 -5.58
CA ALA A 157 10.40 9.61 -6.13
C ALA A 157 11.02 8.56 -7.08
N THR A 158 12.31 8.70 -7.39
CA THR A 158 13.00 7.93 -8.43
C THR A 158 14.28 7.33 -7.86
N LEU A 159 14.43 6.02 -7.99
CA LEU A 159 15.64 5.27 -7.69
C LEU A 159 16.13 4.55 -8.95
N LEU A 160 17.32 4.87 -9.45
CA LEU A 160 17.95 4.13 -10.54
C LEU A 160 18.86 3.03 -10.00
N THR A 161 18.84 1.88 -10.64
CA THR A 161 19.75 0.77 -10.35
C THR A 161 20.50 0.35 -11.61
N ALA A 162 21.75 -0.08 -11.45
CA ALA A 162 22.64 -0.39 -12.55
C ALA A 162 22.48 -1.80 -13.13
N HIS A 163 21.28 -2.39 -13.00
CA HIS A 163 21.01 -3.70 -13.59
C HIS A 163 21.12 -3.61 -15.11
N HIS A 164 21.83 -4.57 -15.71
CA HIS A 164 22.17 -4.55 -17.12
C HIS A 164 21.72 -5.82 -17.87
N GLU A 165 22.13 -5.96 -19.13
CA GLU A 165 21.70 -7.06 -20.00
C GLU A 165 22.12 -8.45 -19.47
N ASP A 166 23.32 -8.59 -18.91
CA ASP A 166 23.82 -9.88 -18.41
C ASP A 166 23.05 -10.29 -17.15
N ASP A 167 22.69 -9.36 -16.27
CA ASP A 167 21.82 -9.65 -15.13
C ASP A 167 20.45 -10.19 -15.59
N GLN A 168 19.94 -9.71 -16.74
CA GLN A 168 18.70 -10.24 -17.33
C GLN A 168 18.87 -11.68 -17.77
N TYR A 169 19.96 -11.96 -18.49
CA TYR A 169 20.30 -13.31 -18.91
C TYR A 169 20.38 -14.25 -17.71
N GLU A 170 21.15 -13.89 -16.68
CA GLU A 170 21.31 -14.66 -15.45
C GLU A 170 19.97 -14.92 -14.77
N THR A 171 19.15 -13.87 -14.61
CA THR A 171 17.85 -13.96 -13.96
C THR A 171 16.90 -14.89 -14.72
N VAL A 172 16.87 -14.80 -16.06
CA VAL A 172 15.99 -15.63 -16.89
C VAL A 172 16.47 -17.07 -16.89
N MET A 173 17.78 -17.31 -16.97
CA MET A 173 18.39 -18.63 -16.91
C MET A 173 18.09 -19.31 -15.56
N MET A 174 18.32 -18.62 -14.44
CA MET A 174 17.98 -19.12 -13.10
C MET A 174 16.49 -19.49 -13.00
N ARG A 175 15.59 -18.61 -13.47
CA ARG A 175 14.16 -18.87 -13.44
C ARG A 175 13.75 -20.05 -14.34
N LEU A 176 14.42 -20.23 -15.48
CA LEU A 176 14.22 -21.36 -16.36
C LEU A 176 14.62 -22.67 -15.67
N LEU A 177 15.79 -22.70 -15.01
CA LEU A 177 16.26 -23.85 -14.23
C LEU A 177 15.31 -24.17 -13.06
N SER A 178 14.74 -23.15 -12.43
CA SER A 178 13.72 -23.32 -11.37
C SER A 178 12.30 -23.60 -11.91
N GLY A 179 12.12 -23.91 -13.19
CA GLY A 179 10.82 -24.31 -13.75
C GLY A 179 9.76 -23.21 -13.88
N HIS A 180 10.16 -21.93 -13.92
CA HIS A 180 9.20 -20.83 -14.03
C HIS A 180 8.50 -20.81 -15.40
N GLY A 181 7.19 -20.53 -15.38
CA GLY A 181 6.42 -20.29 -16.60
C GLY A 181 6.70 -18.93 -17.26
N TYR A 182 6.03 -18.65 -18.38
CA TYR A 182 6.27 -17.46 -19.22
C TYR A 182 6.17 -16.10 -18.47
N ARG A 183 5.42 -16.01 -17.37
CA ARG A 183 5.37 -14.81 -16.52
C ARG A 183 6.64 -14.60 -15.70
N GLY A 184 7.26 -15.68 -15.21
CA GLY A 184 8.56 -15.58 -14.54
C GLY A 184 9.69 -15.30 -15.53
N LEU A 185 9.61 -15.89 -16.72
CA LEU A 185 10.62 -15.74 -17.77
C LEU A 185 10.66 -14.36 -18.44
N GLN A 186 9.80 -13.39 -18.07
CA GLN A 186 9.87 -12.02 -18.58
C GLN A 186 11.14 -11.24 -18.13
N GLY A 187 11.96 -11.84 -17.26
CA GLY A 187 13.14 -11.24 -16.67
C GLY A 187 12.82 -10.17 -15.62
N MET A 188 13.76 -9.25 -15.37
CA MET A 188 13.49 -8.08 -14.55
C MET A 188 12.73 -7.03 -15.35
N ARG A 189 11.80 -6.33 -14.69
CA ARG A 189 11.04 -5.24 -15.32
C ARG A 189 11.88 -3.95 -15.37
N PRO A 190 11.79 -3.16 -16.45
CA PRO A 190 12.48 -1.88 -16.53
C PRO A 190 12.06 -0.89 -15.44
N ALA A 191 10.78 -0.90 -15.06
CA ALA A 191 10.22 -0.09 -13.98
C ALA A 191 9.40 -0.96 -13.03
N THR A 192 9.49 -0.70 -11.73
CA THR A 192 8.70 -1.38 -10.69
C THR A 192 8.64 -0.50 -9.44
N ASP A 193 7.62 -0.70 -8.60
CA ASP A 193 7.65 -0.17 -7.23
C ASP A 193 8.90 -0.71 -6.51
N ILE A 194 9.47 0.08 -5.60
CA ILE A 194 10.61 -0.36 -4.81
C ILE A 194 10.27 -1.62 -4.01
N PRO A 195 11.04 -2.71 -4.18
CA PRO A 195 10.72 -3.98 -3.53
C PRO A 195 10.96 -3.90 -2.02
N GLU A 196 10.40 -4.84 -1.27
CA GLU A 196 10.68 -5.01 0.18
C GLU A 196 10.22 -3.86 1.09
N CYS A 197 9.45 -2.91 0.56
CA CYS A 197 9.03 -1.69 1.28
C CYS A 197 7.49 -1.60 1.47
N TYR A 198 6.78 -2.74 1.41
CA TYR A 198 5.32 -2.81 1.31
C TYR A 198 4.55 -2.11 2.45
N ASP A 199 5.19 -1.94 3.60
CA ASP A 199 4.71 -1.34 4.84
C ASP A 199 5.24 0.09 5.07
N LEU A 200 6.08 0.62 4.17
CA LEU A 200 6.61 1.98 4.27
C LEU A 200 5.72 2.97 3.51
N HIS A 201 5.00 3.82 4.27
CA HIS A 201 4.21 4.92 3.70
C HIS A 201 5.11 5.90 2.93
N GLY A 202 4.64 6.41 1.78
CA GLY A 202 5.42 7.30 0.92
C GLY A 202 6.46 6.60 0.05
N VAL A 203 6.64 5.29 0.23
CA VAL A 203 7.65 4.48 -0.46
C VAL A 203 7.01 3.47 -1.39
N TYR A 204 6.21 2.54 -0.87
CA TYR A 204 5.56 1.52 -1.70
C TYR A 204 4.09 1.85 -1.94
N GLN A 205 3.74 2.20 -3.17
CA GLN A 205 2.35 2.44 -3.62
C GLN A 205 1.55 3.33 -2.64
N SER A 206 2.22 4.27 -2.01
CA SER A 206 1.70 5.08 -0.91
C SER A 206 2.32 6.47 -0.91
N GLY A 207 1.64 7.41 -0.27
CA GLY A 207 1.93 8.84 -0.37
C GLY A 207 1.06 9.52 -1.43
N PHE A 208 1.12 10.85 -1.44
CA PHE A 208 0.60 11.64 -2.54
C PHE A 208 1.73 12.02 -3.47
N ILE A 209 1.41 12.16 -4.74
CA ILE A 209 2.27 12.91 -5.65
C ILE A 209 2.13 14.38 -5.19
N ASP A 210 3.23 15.07 -4.83
CA ASP A 210 3.22 16.36 -4.09
C ASP A 210 2.37 17.49 -4.71
N ASP A 211 1.95 17.36 -5.96
CA ASP A 211 1.03 18.27 -6.62
C ASP A 211 -0.41 18.14 -6.12
N GLN A 212 -0.88 16.94 -5.74
CA GLN A 212 -2.29 16.66 -5.44
C GLN A 212 -2.83 17.35 -4.18
N ARG A 213 -1.96 17.85 -3.29
CA ARG A 213 -2.33 18.52 -2.03
C ARG A 213 -2.33 20.04 -2.09
N ARG A 214 -1.92 20.64 -3.21
CA ARG A 214 -1.88 22.11 -3.32
C ARG A 214 -3.29 22.60 -3.61
N GLU A 215 -3.66 23.77 -3.08
CA GLU A 215 -4.93 24.46 -3.42
C GLU A 215 -5.11 24.59 -4.93
N ASN A 216 -3.99 24.84 -5.63
CA ASN A 216 -3.87 24.77 -7.07
C ASN A 216 -2.81 23.72 -7.41
N PRO A 217 -3.19 22.45 -7.59
CA PRO A 217 -2.24 21.42 -7.97
C PRO A 217 -1.55 21.87 -9.27
N LEU A 218 -0.24 21.65 -9.36
CA LEU A 218 0.51 21.87 -10.61
C LEU A 218 -0.16 21.17 -11.80
N TYR A 219 -0.90 20.11 -11.47
CA TYR A 219 -1.69 19.30 -12.38
C TYR A 219 -3.11 19.19 -11.84
N ASN A 220 -4.02 19.98 -12.41
CA ASN A 220 -5.44 19.78 -12.15
C ASN A 220 -5.84 18.45 -12.80
N ILE A 221 -6.36 17.50 -12.01
CA ILE A 221 -6.86 16.19 -12.48
C ILE A 221 -7.91 16.37 -13.60
N THR A 222 -8.52 17.55 -13.63
CA THR A 222 -9.34 18.02 -14.74
C THR A 222 -8.47 18.77 -15.75
N PRO A 223 -8.21 18.24 -16.97
CA PRO A 223 -7.43 18.97 -17.97
C PRO A 223 -8.05 20.34 -18.22
N ASN A 224 -7.23 21.37 -18.35
CA ASN A 224 -7.72 22.72 -18.60
C ASN A 224 -8.38 22.79 -20.00
N ASN A 225 -9.09 23.88 -20.30
CA ASN A 225 -9.82 23.99 -21.57
C ASN A 225 -8.93 23.90 -22.82
N ARG A 226 -7.65 24.31 -22.73
CA ARG A 226 -6.68 24.20 -23.82
C ARG A 226 -6.20 22.76 -24.02
N GLU A 227 -5.93 22.05 -22.93
CA GLU A 227 -5.57 20.62 -22.93
C GLU A 227 -6.76 19.75 -23.38
N LYS A 228 -7.97 20.06 -22.90
CA LYS A 228 -9.22 19.46 -23.40
C LYS A 228 -9.38 19.67 -24.90
N LYS A 229 -9.08 20.87 -25.43
CA LYS A 229 -9.11 21.15 -26.88
C LYS A 229 -8.05 20.37 -27.64
N LEU A 230 -6.83 20.25 -27.12
CA LEU A 230 -5.74 19.45 -27.71
C LEU A 230 -6.06 17.96 -27.70
N LEU A 231 -6.49 17.41 -26.56
CA LEU A 231 -7.00 16.04 -26.43
C LEU A 231 -8.15 15.83 -27.42
N LYS A 232 -9.14 16.73 -27.49
CA LYS A 232 -10.27 16.66 -28.44
C LYS A 232 -9.86 16.77 -29.91
N ARG A 233 -8.87 17.60 -30.24
CA ARG A 233 -8.35 17.75 -31.61
C ARG A 233 -7.61 16.49 -32.03
N ASP A 234 -6.72 16.01 -31.18
CA ASP A 234 -6.09 14.72 -31.37
C ASP A 234 -7.21 13.64 -31.46
N LEU A 235 -8.36 13.83 -30.75
CA LEU A 235 -9.50 12.89 -30.74
C LEU A 235 -10.23 12.80 -32.07
N ARG A 236 -10.34 13.92 -32.77
CA ARG A 236 -11.02 14.01 -34.06
C ARG A 236 -10.26 13.34 -35.20
N HIS A 237 -8.93 13.30 -35.15
CA HIS A 237 -8.12 12.70 -36.24
C HIS A 237 -8.05 11.17 -36.20
N GLU A 238 -8.61 10.51 -35.18
CA GLU A 238 -8.51 9.05 -35.01
C GLU A 238 -9.87 8.34 -34.95
N ILE A 239 -10.99 9.06 -35.10
CA ILE A 239 -12.34 8.50 -35.12
C ILE A 239 -12.88 8.54 -36.55
N ASP A 240 -13.37 7.39 -37.02
CA ASP A 240 -14.01 7.22 -38.32
C ASP A 240 -15.38 7.93 -38.31
N PRO A 241 -15.64 8.89 -39.21
CA PRO A 241 -16.89 9.68 -39.24
C PRO A 241 -18.16 8.83 -39.27
N ALA A 242 -18.10 7.63 -39.86
CA ALA A 242 -19.24 6.71 -39.95
C ALA A 242 -19.68 6.14 -38.59
N VAL A 243 -18.80 6.08 -37.60
CA VAL A 243 -19.11 5.60 -36.25
C VAL A 243 -19.85 6.67 -35.44
N ILE A 244 -19.52 7.95 -35.67
CA ILE A 244 -20.16 9.09 -35.00
C ILE A 244 -21.60 9.24 -35.49
N ALA A 245 -21.85 9.09 -36.79
CA ALA A 245 -23.20 9.14 -37.36
C ALA A 245 -24.12 8.06 -36.75
N ARG A 246 -23.62 6.84 -36.58
CA ARG A 246 -24.36 5.72 -35.98
C ARG A 246 -24.69 5.91 -34.49
N GLU A 247 -23.79 6.54 -33.72
CA GLU A 247 -24.05 6.79 -32.29
C GLU A 247 -25.01 7.97 -32.07
N VAL A 248 -25.07 8.91 -33.01
CA VAL A 248 -26.04 10.02 -33.01
C VAL A 248 -27.44 9.52 -33.41
N GLU A 249 -27.55 8.62 -34.40
CA GLU A 249 -28.82 7.96 -34.76
C GLU A 249 -29.36 7.04 -33.65
N ALA A 250 -28.50 6.50 -32.78
CA ALA A 250 -28.90 5.54 -31.74
C ALA A 250 -29.51 6.18 -30.47
N GLY A 251 -29.79 7.49 -30.44
CA GLY A 251 -30.76 8.09 -29.52
C GLY A 251 -30.48 7.95 -28.01
N LEU A 252 -29.21 7.86 -27.56
CA LEU A 252 -28.87 7.81 -26.13
C LEU A 252 -29.00 9.18 -25.44
N ARG A 253 -30.23 9.66 -25.29
CA ARG A 253 -30.62 10.71 -24.34
C ARG A 253 -32.01 10.43 -23.78
N ALA A 254 -32.13 9.48 -22.84
CA ALA A 254 -33.27 9.47 -21.92
C ALA A 254 -32.95 8.67 -20.63
N ASN A 255 -32.91 9.39 -19.51
CA ASN A 255 -33.16 8.96 -18.13
C ASN A 255 -32.46 7.70 -17.58
N VAL A 256 -31.13 7.70 -17.61
CA VAL A 256 -30.30 6.76 -16.83
C VAL A 256 -30.34 7.08 -15.31
N ALA A 257 -30.63 8.33 -14.91
CA ALA A 257 -30.61 8.73 -13.50
C ALA A 257 -31.76 8.14 -12.67
N THR A 258 -32.91 7.87 -13.28
CA THR A 258 -34.15 7.50 -12.56
C THR A 258 -34.30 6.00 -12.32
N ALA A 259 -33.52 5.15 -13.00
CA ALA A 259 -33.47 3.70 -12.76
C ALA A 259 -32.43 3.30 -11.70
N TYR A 260 -31.47 4.19 -11.39
CA TYR A 260 -30.35 3.89 -10.50
C TYR A 260 -30.66 4.02 -9.01
N LEU A 261 -31.77 4.67 -8.64
CA LEU A 261 -32.13 4.93 -7.25
C LEU A 261 -33.03 3.84 -6.64
N ASN A 262 -33.77 3.07 -7.43
CA ASN A 262 -34.85 2.21 -6.90
C ASN A 262 -34.43 0.77 -6.55
N ASP A 263 -33.28 0.29 -7.01
CA ASP A 263 -32.84 -1.11 -6.75
C ASP A 263 -31.99 -1.28 -5.49
N PHE A 264 -31.45 -0.19 -4.93
CA PHE A 264 -30.68 -0.25 -3.67
C PHE A 264 -31.59 -0.35 -2.45
N ASP A 265 -32.85 0.00 -2.61
CA ASP A 265 -33.83 -0.04 -1.53
C ASP A 265 -34.10 -1.47 -1.07
N GLY A 266 -33.93 -2.52 -1.86
CA GLY A 266 -34.22 -3.91 -1.41
C GLY A 266 -33.34 -4.41 -0.25
N ILE A 267 -32.07 -3.99 -0.18
CA ILE A 267 -31.16 -4.33 0.95
C ILE A 267 -31.28 -3.26 2.06
N ALA A 268 -31.75 -2.06 1.70
CA ALA A 268 -31.96 -0.91 2.57
C ALA A 268 -33.42 -0.70 3.00
N GLN A 269 -34.32 -1.68 2.80
CA GLN A 269 -35.79 -1.51 2.83
C GLN A 269 -36.37 -1.48 4.25
N GLY A 270 -35.84 -0.58 5.07
CA GLY A 270 -36.35 -0.34 6.40
C GLY A 270 -35.37 0.47 7.23
N ASN A 271 -35.06 1.71 6.87
CA ASN A 271 -34.99 2.82 7.84
C ASN A 271 -34.27 4.06 7.29
N LYS A 272 -34.75 5.21 7.78
CA LYS A 272 -34.20 6.58 7.78
C LYS A 272 -32.84 6.78 7.09
N ARG A 273 -32.77 7.76 6.19
CA ARG A 273 -31.56 8.18 5.45
C ARG A 273 -30.33 8.25 6.37
N ALA A 274 -29.49 7.22 6.36
CA ALA A 274 -28.21 7.25 7.04
C ALA A 274 -27.38 8.43 6.50
N PRO A 275 -26.62 9.14 7.34
CA PRO A 275 -25.80 10.27 6.90
C PRO A 275 -24.84 9.83 5.77
N ARG A 276 -24.61 10.74 4.83
CA ARG A 276 -23.68 10.50 3.73
C ARG A 276 -22.25 10.58 4.26
N LEU A 277 -21.49 9.50 4.10
CA LEU A 277 -20.06 9.51 4.45
C LEU A 277 -19.25 10.20 3.35
N VAL A 278 -18.22 10.94 3.76
CA VAL A 278 -17.17 11.41 2.86
C VAL A 278 -16.32 10.19 2.48
N PRO A 279 -16.15 9.87 1.19
CA PRO A 279 -15.27 8.79 0.77
C PRO A 279 -13.83 9.05 1.23
N LEU A 280 -13.16 8.00 1.71
CA LEU A 280 -11.74 8.09 2.07
C LEU A 280 -10.88 8.51 0.85
N GLU A 281 -9.84 9.28 1.12
CA GLU A 281 -8.81 9.58 0.13
C GLU A 281 -8.01 8.33 -0.23
N PHE A 282 -7.49 8.27 -1.45
CA PHE A 282 -6.63 7.19 -1.94
C PHE A 282 -5.19 7.63 -2.03
N GLU A 283 -4.27 6.74 -1.68
CA GLU A 283 -2.84 6.94 -1.96
C GLU A 283 -2.51 6.68 -3.45
N ASP A 284 -1.52 7.39 -4.00
CA ASP A 284 -1.13 7.27 -5.43
C ASP A 284 0.38 7.46 -5.69
N GLY A 285 1.14 7.74 -4.63
CA GLY A 285 2.57 8.00 -4.64
C GLY A 285 3.45 6.76 -4.51
N GLY A 286 4.73 7.02 -4.20
CA GLY A 286 5.74 6.00 -3.95
C GLY A 286 7.04 6.26 -4.71
N VAL A 287 8.06 5.49 -4.35
CA VAL A 287 9.39 5.47 -4.97
C VAL A 287 9.41 4.39 -6.05
N MET A 288 9.73 4.79 -7.28
CA MET A 288 9.85 3.89 -8.41
C MET A 288 11.31 3.52 -8.66
N VAL A 289 11.56 2.22 -8.84
CA VAL A 289 12.86 1.68 -9.26
C VAL A 289 12.89 1.57 -10.77
N TYR A 290 13.85 2.24 -11.39
CA TYR A 290 14.10 2.17 -12.83
C TYR A 290 15.45 1.52 -13.13
N ARG A 291 15.49 0.79 -14.24
CA ARG A 291 16.65 0.02 -14.73
C ARG A 291 16.95 0.42 -16.18
N PRO A 292 17.53 1.61 -16.42
CA PRO A 292 17.79 2.08 -17.78
C PRO A 292 18.87 1.26 -18.51
N LEU A 293 19.72 0.52 -17.77
CA LEU A 293 20.86 -0.18 -18.34
C LEU A 293 20.55 -1.59 -18.88
N LEU A 294 19.31 -2.08 -18.78
CA LEU A 294 18.93 -3.46 -19.13
C LEU A 294 19.22 -3.88 -20.58
N ARG A 295 19.48 -2.93 -21.48
CA ARG A 295 19.79 -3.17 -22.90
C ARG A 295 21.27 -3.05 -23.24
N PHE A 296 22.11 -2.72 -22.27
CA PHE A 296 23.55 -2.58 -22.49
C PHE A 296 24.26 -3.79 -21.88
N GLY A 297 25.18 -4.38 -22.65
CA GLY A 297 26.06 -5.43 -22.18
C GLY A 297 27.13 -4.90 -21.24
N LYS A 298 27.65 -5.77 -20.37
CA LYS A 298 28.70 -5.42 -19.40
C LYS A 298 29.93 -4.78 -20.04
N ASP A 299 30.36 -5.30 -21.19
CA ASP A 299 31.55 -4.81 -21.90
C ASP A 299 31.44 -3.31 -22.27
N ARG A 300 30.22 -2.85 -22.61
CA ARG A 300 29.99 -1.42 -22.89
C ARG A 300 30.04 -0.56 -21.63
N LEU A 301 29.64 -1.09 -20.48
CA LEU A 301 29.75 -0.39 -19.19
C LEU A 301 31.22 -0.24 -18.79
N VAL A 302 32.01 -1.31 -18.94
CA VAL A 302 33.46 -1.29 -18.74
C VAL A 302 34.14 -0.28 -19.67
N ALA A 303 33.83 -0.31 -20.97
CA ALA A 303 34.35 0.66 -21.93
C ALA A 303 33.98 2.11 -21.56
N THR A 304 32.77 2.34 -21.05
CA THR A 304 32.33 3.66 -20.58
C THR A 304 33.19 4.16 -19.42
N CYS A 305 33.50 3.31 -18.43
CA CYS A 305 34.36 3.71 -17.33
C CYS A 305 35.82 3.94 -17.78
N LEU A 306 36.36 3.03 -18.60
CA LEU A 306 37.73 3.13 -19.11
C LEU A 306 37.96 4.38 -19.96
N GLU A 307 37.11 4.63 -20.96
CA GLU A 307 37.25 5.79 -21.87
C GLU A 307 37.13 7.13 -21.12
N ASN A 308 36.44 7.16 -19.99
CA ASN A 308 36.19 8.37 -19.21
C ASN A 308 37.01 8.45 -17.90
N GLY A 309 37.96 7.53 -17.69
CA GLY A 309 38.84 7.52 -16.52
C GLY A 309 38.09 7.40 -15.18
N ILE A 310 36.98 6.67 -15.15
CA ILE A 310 36.17 6.46 -13.94
C ILE A 310 36.68 5.20 -13.22
N PRO A 311 37.24 5.31 -12.01
CA PRO A 311 37.67 4.15 -11.26
C PRO A 311 36.46 3.39 -10.67
N TRP A 312 36.62 2.09 -10.49
CA TRP A 312 35.65 1.22 -9.81
C TRP A 312 36.37 0.23 -8.90
N PHE A 313 35.61 -0.37 -8.00
CA PHE A 313 36.07 -1.43 -7.11
C PHE A 313 35.54 -2.77 -7.61
N GLU A 314 36.38 -3.80 -7.60
CA GLU A 314 35.96 -5.16 -7.94
C GLU A 314 35.79 -5.98 -6.68
N ASP A 315 34.57 -6.45 -6.45
CA ASP A 315 34.27 -7.32 -5.32
C ASP A 315 34.72 -8.76 -5.65
N HIS A 316 35.74 -9.21 -4.90
CA HIS A 316 36.38 -10.52 -5.04
C HIS A 316 35.40 -11.70 -4.84
N THR A 317 34.29 -11.51 -4.13
CA THR A 317 33.27 -12.57 -3.94
C THR A 317 32.55 -12.95 -5.23
N ASN A 318 32.58 -12.10 -6.25
CA ASN A 318 32.03 -12.42 -7.58
C ASN A 318 32.82 -13.50 -8.32
N ALA A 319 34.04 -13.84 -7.86
CA ALA A 319 34.87 -14.88 -8.44
C ALA A 319 34.51 -16.29 -7.94
N ASP A 320 33.81 -16.40 -6.80
CA ASP A 320 33.43 -17.69 -6.22
C ASP A 320 32.18 -18.26 -6.93
N GLN A 321 32.35 -19.45 -7.53
CA GLN A 321 31.38 -20.09 -8.41
C GLN A 321 30.27 -20.84 -7.66
N THR A 322 30.55 -21.28 -6.43
CA THR A 322 29.61 -22.07 -5.61
C THR A 322 28.78 -21.18 -4.69
N LEU A 323 29.22 -19.94 -4.47
CA LEU A 323 28.59 -19.01 -3.56
C LEU A 323 27.12 -18.69 -3.92
N THR A 324 26.82 -18.51 -5.22
CA THR A 324 25.44 -18.27 -5.67
C THR A 324 25.14 -18.97 -7.00
N MET A 325 23.88 -19.37 -7.19
CA MET A 325 23.38 -19.87 -8.50
C MET A 325 23.69 -18.89 -9.65
N ARG A 326 23.70 -17.59 -9.36
CA ARG A 326 24.04 -16.55 -10.33
C ARG A 326 25.51 -16.64 -10.75
N ASN A 327 26.42 -16.81 -9.80
CA ASN A 327 27.85 -17.01 -10.10
C ASN A 327 28.08 -18.31 -10.88
N SER A 328 27.35 -19.38 -10.57
CA SER A 328 27.43 -20.63 -11.34
C SER A 328 26.96 -20.43 -12.79
N VAL A 329 25.87 -19.68 -13.02
CA VAL A 329 25.41 -19.34 -14.38
C VAL A 329 26.43 -18.47 -15.13
N ARG A 330 27.04 -17.49 -14.45
CA ARG A 330 28.12 -16.66 -15.01
C ARG A 330 29.32 -17.49 -15.43
N TYR A 331 29.78 -18.39 -14.56
CA TYR A 331 30.88 -19.30 -14.83
C TYR A 331 30.58 -20.18 -16.03
N MET A 332 29.38 -20.78 -16.06
CA MET A 332 28.95 -21.64 -17.15
C MET A 332 28.92 -20.90 -18.49
N HIS A 333 28.45 -19.66 -18.52
CA HIS A 333 28.43 -18.85 -19.74
C HIS A 333 29.84 -18.48 -20.22
N ARG A 334 30.77 -18.19 -19.31
CA ARG A 334 32.13 -17.75 -19.64
C ARG A 334 33.04 -18.89 -20.08
N ASN A 335 32.95 -20.05 -19.43
CA ASN A 335 33.92 -21.14 -19.59
C ASN A 335 33.40 -22.29 -20.46
N HIS A 336 32.11 -22.34 -20.76
CA HIS A 336 31.53 -23.39 -21.59
C HIS A 336 30.76 -22.82 -22.79
N THR A 337 30.86 -23.52 -23.93
CA THR A 337 30.02 -23.23 -25.10
C THR A 337 28.67 -23.92 -24.93
N LEU A 338 27.68 -23.16 -24.47
CA LEU A 338 26.33 -23.67 -24.32
C LEU A 338 25.63 -23.87 -25.68
N PRO A 339 24.67 -24.80 -25.78
CA PRO A 339 23.81 -24.93 -26.95
C PRO A 339 23.15 -23.60 -27.32
N VAL A 340 22.93 -23.33 -28.61
CA VAL A 340 22.41 -22.06 -29.13
C VAL A 340 21.14 -21.58 -28.42
N ALA A 341 20.28 -22.49 -27.98
CA ALA A 341 19.05 -22.18 -27.26
C ALA A 341 19.29 -21.56 -25.86
N LEU A 342 20.41 -21.91 -25.22
CA LEU A 342 20.79 -21.46 -23.87
C LEU A 342 21.78 -20.30 -23.89
N GLN A 343 22.26 -19.89 -25.07
CA GLN A 343 23.14 -18.73 -25.20
C GLN A 343 22.39 -17.41 -24.97
N LYS A 344 23.14 -16.39 -24.54
CA LYS A 344 22.64 -15.05 -24.18
C LYS A 344 21.61 -14.47 -25.17
N PRO A 345 21.84 -14.41 -26.50
CA PRO A 345 20.87 -13.84 -27.43
C PRO A 345 19.52 -14.60 -27.48
N SER A 346 19.55 -15.93 -27.35
CA SER A 346 18.33 -16.75 -27.39
C SER A 346 17.50 -16.60 -26.13
N ILE A 347 18.16 -16.57 -24.97
CA ILE A 347 17.49 -16.38 -23.67
C ILE A 347 16.89 -14.97 -23.55
N LEU A 348 17.59 -13.93 -24.02
CA LEU A 348 17.04 -12.58 -24.04
C LEU A 348 15.83 -12.47 -24.99
N ARG A 349 15.90 -13.05 -26.19
CA ARG A 349 14.75 -13.13 -27.11
C ARG A 349 13.57 -13.90 -26.50
N LEU A 350 13.82 -14.96 -25.73
CA LEU A 350 12.79 -15.68 -24.99
C LEU A 350 12.12 -14.73 -23.98
N ALA A 351 12.90 -13.99 -23.20
CA ALA A 351 12.40 -13.05 -22.21
C ALA A 351 11.54 -11.94 -22.84
N GLU A 352 11.94 -11.42 -23.99
CA GLU A 352 11.18 -10.44 -24.76
C GLU A 352 9.85 -11.01 -25.27
N ARG A 353 9.85 -12.23 -25.82
CA ARG A 353 8.63 -12.92 -26.25
C ARG A 353 7.67 -13.17 -25.08
N CYS A 354 8.22 -13.58 -23.94
CA CYS A 354 7.47 -13.77 -22.69
C CYS A 354 6.86 -12.45 -22.21
N ARG A 355 7.64 -11.36 -22.18
CA ARG A 355 7.18 -10.02 -21.82
C ARG A 355 6.08 -9.53 -22.77
N ALA A 356 6.27 -9.67 -24.08
CA ALA A 356 5.26 -9.30 -25.08
C ALA A 356 3.95 -10.08 -24.90
N ARG A 357 4.02 -11.37 -24.52
CA ARG A 357 2.86 -12.19 -24.21
C ARG A 357 2.13 -11.70 -22.95
N VAL A 358 2.85 -11.40 -21.86
CA VAL A 358 2.27 -10.84 -20.62
C VAL A 358 1.56 -9.52 -20.91
N VAL A 359 2.25 -8.61 -21.58
CA VAL A 359 1.76 -7.29 -21.98
C VAL A 359 0.50 -7.40 -22.85
N SER A 360 0.46 -8.35 -23.79
CA SER A 360 -0.73 -8.63 -24.59
C SER A 360 -1.91 -9.16 -23.76
N ALA A 361 -1.65 -10.07 -22.82
CA ALA A 361 -2.69 -10.64 -21.96
C ALA A 361 -3.26 -9.58 -20.98
N GLU A 362 -2.40 -8.72 -20.43
CA GLU A 362 -2.83 -7.61 -19.58
C GLU A 362 -3.68 -6.59 -20.36
N ALA A 363 -3.28 -6.25 -21.60
CA ALA A 363 -4.06 -5.36 -22.46
C ALA A 363 -5.43 -5.95 -22.86
N GLU A 364 -5.53 -7.27 -23.05
CA GLU A 364 -6.81 -7.93 -23.30
C GLU A 364 -7.71 -7.92 -22.04
N ALA A 365 -7.11 -8.14 -20.86
CA ALA A 365 -7.82 -8.01 -19.59
C ALA A 365 -8.32 -6.57 -19.37
N ASP A 366 -7.52 -5.55 -19.70
CA ASP A 366 -7.93 -4.13 -19.68
C ASP A 366 -9.14 -3.87 -20.57
N ARG A 367 -9.12 -4.43 -21.79
CA ARG A 367 -10.25 -4.32 -22.72
C ARG A 367 -11.51 -4.95 -22.14
N LEU A 368 -11.41 -6.11 -21.49
CA LEU A 368 -12.58 -6.74 -20.85
C LEU A 368 -13.03 -5.98 -19.60
N LEU A 369 -12.09 -5.43 -18.84
CA LEU A 369 -12.38 -4.65 -17.65
C LEU A 369 -13.18 -3.39 -17.99
N SER A 370 -12.87 -2.74 -19.13
CA SER A 370 -13.67 -1.62 -19.64
C SER A 370 -15.14 -1.94 -19.94
N ARG A 371 -15.49 -3.22 -20.05
CA ARG A 371 -16.87 -3.71 -20.24
C ARG A 371 -17.53 -4.11 -18.92
N ALA A 372 -16.77 -4.28 -17.84
CA ALA A 372 -17.32 -4.46 -16.50
C ALA A 372 -17.93 -3.15 -16.02
N ARG A 373 -19.03 -3.21 -15.28
CA ARG A 373 -19.62 -2.04 -14.63
C ARG A 373 -19.32 -2.09 -13.14
N ILE A 374 -18.73 -1.03 -12.62
CA ILE A 374 -18.55 -0.84 -11.18
C ILE A 374 -19.64 0.15 -10.77
N HIS A 375 -20.68 -0.35 -10.11
CA HIS A 375 -21.84 0.47 -9.72
C HIS A 375 -21.51 1.34 -8.51
N GLU A 376 -20.80 0.77 -7.54
CA GLU A 376 -20.41 1.45 -6.32
C GLU A 376 -19.07 0.91 -5.83
N PHE A 377 -18.26 1.80 -5.27
CA PHE A 377 -17.09 1.44 -4.49
C PHE A 377 -17.10 2.27 -3.21
N GLY A 378 -17.26 1.60 -2.07
CA GLY A 378 -17.29 2.18 -0.74
C GLY A 378 -15.96 1.99 -0.02
N PRO A 379 -14.97 2.89 -0.17
CA PRO A 379 -13.66 2.73 0.43
C PRO A 379 -13.70 2.71 1.96
N ASN A 380 -14.68 3.36 2.59
CA ASN A 380 -14.85 3.42 4.05
C ASN A 380 -15.08 2.04 4.69
N ALA A 381 -15.72 1.12 3.97
CA ALA A 381 -15.91 -0.27 4.39
C ALA A 381 -15.10 -1.28 3.55
N GLY A 382 -14.47 -0.81 2.46
CA GLY A 382 -13.82 -1.64 1.47
C GLY A 382 -14.82 -2.57 0.78
N THR A 383 -15.94 -2.03 0.29
CA THR A 383 -16.97 -2.80 -0.42
C THR A 383 -17.08 -2.34 -1.87
N ALA A 384 -17.44 -3.25 -2.79
CA ALA A 384 -17.68 -2.91 -4.18
C ALA A 384 -18.90 -3.63 -4.73
N VAL A 385 -19.69 -2.96 -5.55
CA VAL A 385 -20.80 -3.57 -6.29
C VAL A 385 -20.45 -3.56 -7.77
N ILE A 386 -20.36 -4.75 -8.36
CA ILE A 386 -19.90 -4.91 -9.75
C ILE A 386 -20.88 -5.74 -10.58
N THR A 387 -20.91 -5.47 -11.88
CA THR A 387 -21.49 -6.37 -12.87
C THR A 387 -20.40 -6.79 -13.84
N LEU A 388 -20.18 -8.09 -13.94
CA LEU A 388 -19.17 -8.67 -14.81
C LEU A 388 -19.64 -8.65 -16.28
N PRO A 389 -18.71 -8.48 -17.23
CA PRO A 389 -19.05 -8.51 -18.64
C PRO A 389 -19.44 -9.93 -19.07
N ARG A 390 -20.42 -10.06 -19.96
CA ARG A 390 -20.65 -11.34 -20.64
C ARG A 390 -19.45 -11.68 -21.53
N LEU A 391 -18.74 -12.75 -21.19
CA LEU A 391 -17.67 -13.30 -22.03
C LEU A 391 -18.29 -14.33 -22.97
N THR A 392 -18.34 -14.03 -24.25
CA THR A 392 -18.69 -14.99 -25.30
C THR A 392 -17.44 -15.30 -26.10
N PHE A 393 -17.30 -16.54 -26.56
CA PHE A 393 -16.24 -16.88 -27.51
C PHE A 393 -16.44 -16.03 -28.78
N PRO A 394 -15.37 -15.43 -29.33
CA PRO A 394 -15.45 -14.86 -30.67
C PRO A 394 -15.88 -15.94 -31.65
N THR A 395 -16.87 -15.65 -32.49
CA THR A 395 -17.24 -16.51 -33.63
C THR A 395 -16.08 -16.54 -34.61
N VAL A 396 -15.37 -17.66 -34.70
CA VAL A 396 -14.23 -17.82 -35.62
C VAL A 396 -14.72 -18.37 -36.96
N PRO A 397 -14.43 -17.71 -38.09
CA PRO A 397 -14.77 -18.24 -39.40
C PRO A 397 -13.75 -19.32 -39.82
N ARG A 398 -14.24 -20.51 -40.20
CA ARG A 398 -13.58 -21.66 -40.90
C ARG A 398 -13.24 -22.94 -40.10
N LYS A 399 -13.21 -24.04 -40.88
CA LYS A 399 -13.02 -25.48 -40.55
C LYS A 399 -11.78 -25.84 -39.72
N SER A 400 -10.74 -24.98 -39.62
CA SER A 400 -9.58 -25.22 -38.73
C SER A 400 -9.87 -24.98 -37.25
N SER A 401 -11.03 -24.39 -36.93
CA SER A 401 -11.47 -24.07 -35.57
C SER A 401 -12.16 -25.23 -34.84
N SER A 402 -12.46 -26.34 -35.53
CA SER A 402 -13.24 -27.47 -35.00
C SER A 402 -12.41 -28.50 -34.21
N SER A 403 -11.07 -28.48 -34.28
CA SER A 403 -10.29 -29.48 -33.54
C SER A 403 -10.41 -29.26 -32.02
N PRO A 404 -10.72 -30.30 -31.23
CA PRO A 404 -10.88 -30.19 -29.78
C PRO A 404 -9.69 -29.51 -29.08
N ALA A 405 -8.46 -29.84 -29.51
CA ALA A 405 -7.23 -29.25 -28.99
C ALA A 405 -7.14 -27.72 -29.22
N SER A 406 -7.60 -27.22 -30.37
CA SER A 406 -7.61 -25.78 -30.65
C SER A 406 -8.68 -25.06 -29.84
N ARG A 407 -9.84 -25.69 -29.63
CA ARG A 407 -10.89 -25.18 -28.74
C ARG A 407 -10.38 -25.08 -27.31
N GLN A 408 -9.76 -26.14 -26.79
CA GLN A 408 -9.19 -26.17 -25.44
C GLN A 408 -8.13 -25.09 -25.21
N LYS A 409 -7.22 -24.87 -26.18
CA LYS A 409 -6.21 -23.79 -26.10
C LYS A 409 -6.85 -22.40 -26.03
N ARG A 410 -7.91 -22.14 -26.82
CA ARG A 410 -8.66 -20.87 -26.75
C ARG A 410 -9.36 -20.70 -25.40
N THR A 411 -10.03 -21.74 -24.92
CA THR A 411 -10.70 -21.72 -23.60
C THR A 411 -9.71 -21.42 -22.49
N SER A 412 -8.56 -22.09 -22.45
CA SER A 412 -7.50 -21.85 -21.47
C SER A 412 -6.98 -20.41 -21.51
N HIS A 413 -6.76 -19.86 -22.71
CA HIS A 413 -6.38 -18.45 -22.88
C HIS A 413 -7.44 -17.50 -22.29
N TYR A 414 -8.71 -17.63 -22.68
CA TYR A 414 -9.76 -16.75 -22.17
C TYR A 414 -10.01 -16.89 -20.66
N ARG A 415 -9.91 -18.09 -20.12
CA ARG A 415 -9.96 -18.31 -18.66
C ARG A 415 -8.84 -17.56 -17.94
N HIS A 416 -7.64 -17.58 -18.52
CA HIS A 416 -6.51 -16.83 -17.98
C HIS A 416 -6.74 -15.31 -18.03
N ILE A 417 -7.32 -14.78 -19.12
CA ILE A 417 -7.68 -13.35 -19.21
C ILE A 417 -8.79 -13.00 -18.20
N ALA A 418 -9.80 -13.86 -18.05
CA ALA A 418 -10.85 -13.67 -17.05
C ALA A 418 -10.29 -13.64 -15.63
N ALA A 419 -9.35 -14.53 -15.31
CA ALA A 419 -8.64 -14.51 -14.02
C ALA A 419 -7.85 -13.22 -13.82
N LEU A 420 -7.19 -12.69 -14.86
CA LEU A 420 -6.51 -11.38 -14.79
C LEU A 420 -7.47 -10.22 -14.49
N LEU A 421 -8.66 -10.23 -15.10
CA LEU A 421 -9.71 -9.26 -14.84
C LEU A 421 -10.20 -9.36 -13.39
N LEU A 422 -10.50 -10.57 -12.92
CA LEU A 422 -10.96 -10.81 -11.55
C LEU A 422 -9.91 -10.39 -10.52
N ARG A 423 -8.63 -10.62 -10.80
CA ARG A 423 -7.52 -10.16 -9.96
C ARG A 423 -7.54 -8.64 -9.74
N ARG A 424 -7.80 -7.86 -10.80
CA ARG A 424 -7.88 -6.39 -10.69
C ARG A 424 -9.11 -5.94 -9.90
N LEU A 425 -10.26 -6.55 -10.13
CA LEU A 425 -11.48 -6.25 -9.38
C LEU A 425 -11.32 -6.60 -7.88
N LEU A 426 -10.72 -7.77 -7.60
CA LEU A 426 -10.38 -8.21 -6.25
C LEU A 426 -9.44 -7.23 -5.54
N SER A 427 -8.45 -6.66 -6.24
CA SER A 427 -7.53 -5.68 -5.66
C SER A 427 -8.19 -4.40 -5.12
N MET A 428 -9.47 -4.15 -5.42
CA MET A 428 -10.21 -3.04 -4.81
C MET A 428 -10.63 -3.31 -3.37
N VAL A 429 -10.77 -4.57 -2.97
CA VAL A 429 -11.41 -4.98 -1.70
C VAL A 429 -10.54 -5.92 -0.86
N THR A 430 -9.73 -6.77 -1.49
CA THR A 430 -8.91 -7.78 -0.80
C THR A 430 -7.85 -7.13 0.11
N PRO A 431 -7.57 -7.69 1.30
CA PRO A 431 -6.43 -7.27 2.11
C PRO A 431 -5.11 -7.83 1.56
N GLU A 432 -5.17 -8.86 0.69
CA GLU A 432 -4.02 -9.62 0.27
C GLU A 432 -3.13 -8.77 -0.64
N ARG A 433 -1.85 -8.71 -0.29
CA ARG A 433 -0.83 -7.95 -1.02
C ARG A 433 -0.50 -8.61 -2.35
N GLU A 434 -0.39 -9.94 -2.33
CA GLU A 434 -0.09 -10.74 -3.51
C GLU A 434 -1.26 -11.66 -3.80
N LEU A 435 -2.08 -11.29 -4.79
CA LEU A 435 -2.94 -12.23 -5.48
C LEU A 435 -2.04 -13.13 -6.34
N SER A 436 -1.34 -14.03 -5.66
CA SER A 436 -0.20 -14.79 -6.14
C SER A 436 -0.69 -15.93 -7.03
N GLN A 437 -0.90 -15.56 -8.30
CA GLN A 437 -1.22 -16.39 -9.47
C GLN A 437 -2.68 -16.38 -9.88
N ALA A 438 -2.92 -15.96 -11.13
CA ALA A 438 -4.20 -16.07 -11.81
C ALA A 438 -4.77 -17.51 -11.80
N ALA A 439 -3.92 -18.52 -11.61
CA ALA A 439 -4.33 -19.92 -11.49
C ALA A 439 -5.21 -20.18 -10.27
N GLN A 440 -4.99 -19.52 -9.15
CA GLN A 440 -5.82 -19.65 -7.95
C GLN A 440 -7.27 -19.19 -8.21
N LEU A 441 -7.47 -18.29 -9.17
CA LEU A 441 -8.78 -17.77 -9.55
C LEU A 441 -9.50 -18.67 -10.57
N ASN A 442 -8.93 -19.79 -11.00
CA ASN A 442 -9.54 -20.66 -12.02
C ASN A 442 -10.93 -21.17 -11.61
N HIS A 443 -11.11 -21.51 -10.33
CA HIS A 443 -12.40 -21.94 -9.82
C HIS A 443 -13.43 -20.79 -9.86
N LEU A 444 -13.01 -19.59 -9.42
CA LEU A 444 -13.83 -18.39 -9.49
C LEU A 444 -14.21 -18.03 -10.93
N VAL A 445 -13.30 -18.19 -11.89
CA VAL A 445 -13.58 -18.01 -13.31
C VAL A 445 -14.65 -18.99 -13.79
N SER A 446 -14.59 -20.27 -13.39
CA SER A 446 -15.60 -21.26 -13.77
C SER A 446 -17.00 -20.88 -13.27
N MET A 447 -17.09 -20.34 -12.05
CA MET A 447 -18.35 -19.91 -11.46
C MET A 447 -18.90 -18.62 -12.09
N LEU A 448 -18.04 -17.61 -12.26
CA LEU A 448 -18.47 -16.28 -12.71
C LEU A 448 -18.61 -16.18 -14.24
N PHE A 449 -17.97 -17.07 -14.99
CA PHE A 449 -18.03 -17.13 -16.44
C PHE A 449 -18.32 -18.56 -16.94
N PRO A 450 -19.57 -19.07 -16.76
CA PRO A 450 -19.94 -20.42 -17.19
C PRO A 450 -19.80 -20.68 -18.70
N SER A 451 -19.83 -19.63 -19.51
CA SER A 451 -19.54 -19.72 -20.95
C SER A 451 -18.10 -20.17 -21.26
N LEU A 452 -17.20 -20.18 -20.27
CA LEU A 452 -15.82 -20.65 -20.38
C LEU A 452 -15.62 -22.05 -19.77
N THR A 453 -16.71 -22.73 -19.41
CA THR A 453 -16.69 -24.11 -18.91
C THR A 453 -17.38 -25.04 -19.89
N GLU A 454 -16.95 -26.30 -19.93
CA GLU A 454 -17.58 -27.36 -20.75
C GLU A 454 -18.82 -27.97 -20.07
N THR A 455 -19.00 -27.70 -18.77
CA THR A 455 -20.11 -28.20 -17.96
C THR A 455 -21.39 -27.39 -18.22
N HIS A 456 -22.43 -28.07 -18.69
CA HIS A 456 -23.79 -27.56 -18.78
C HIS A 456 -24.70 -28.41 -17.86
N PRO A 457 -25.65 -27.80 -17.12
CA PRO A 457 -25.97 -26.37 -17.06
C PRO A 457 -25.01 -25.56 -16.16
N ALA A 458 -25.02 -24.23 -16.31
CA ALA A 458 -24.30 -23.34 -15.41
C ALA A 458 -24.87 -23.45 -13.99
N PRO A 459 -24.03 -23.62 -12.94
CA PRO A 459 -24.52 -23.66 -11.57
C PRO A 459 -25.14 -22.32 -11.18
N ASP A 460 -26.18 -22.35 -10.36
CA ASP A 460 -26.78 -21.13 -9.81
C ASP A 460 -25.73 -20.28 -9.06
N PRO A 461 -25.82 -18.94 -9.14
CA PRO A 461 -24.87 -18.07 -8.47
C PRO A 461 -25.02 -18.24 -6.95
N LYS A 462 -24.01 -18.82 -6.31
CA LYS A 462 -23.92 -18.99 -4.85
C LYS A 462 -22.89 -18.03 -4.26
N PRO A 463 -23.09 -17.57 -3.01
CA PRO A 463 -22.06 -16.82 -2.29
C PRO A 463 -20.76 -17.63 -2.18
N TYR A 464 -19.62 -16.97 -2.33
CA TYR A 464 -18.31 -17.63 -2.30
C TYR A 464 -17.24 -16.74 -1.67
N VAL A 465 -16.17 -17.34 -1.12
CA VAL A 465 -15.05 -16.61 -0.50
C VAL A 465 -13.75 -17.00 -1.18
N ILE A 466 -12.97 -15.99 -1.59
CA ILE A 466 -11.64 -16.19 -2.17
C ILE A 466 -10.77 -14.96 -1.95
N CYS A 467 -9.48 -15.18 -1.68
CA CYS A 467 -8.52 -14.11 -1.40
C CYS A 467 -9.01 -13.12 -0.33
N GLY A 468 -9.68 -13.65 0.70
CA GLY A 468 -10.28 -12.87 1.76
C GLY A 468 -11.48 -11.99 1.35
N VAL A 469 -12.14 -12.24 0.21
CA VAL A 469 -13.30 -11.47 -0.28
C VAL A 469 -14.52 -12.37 -0.45
N HIS A 470 -15.65 -11.99 0.14
CA HIS A 470 -16.96 -12.57 -0.17
C HIS A 470 -17.49 -12.00 -1.48
N PHE A 471 -17.87 -12.88 -2.39
CA PHE A 471 -18.71 -12.59 -3.55
C PHE A 471 -20.13 -13.00 -3.22
N THR A 472 -21.03 -12.03 -3.06
CA THR A 472 -22.45 -12.28 -2.80
C THR A 472 -23.28 -11.82 -3.99
N PRO A 473 -24.07 -12.70 -4.64
CA PRO A 473 -24.96 -12.27 -5.71
C PRO A 473 -26.10 -11.42 -5.14
N LEU A 474 -26.36 -10.27 -5.76
CA LEU A 474 -27.51 -9.43 -5.46
C LEU A 474 -28.61 -9.78 -6.47
N THR A 475 -29.58 -10.57 -6.05
CA THR A 475 -30.72 -10.98 -6.88
C THR A 475 -31.63 -9.79 -7.15
N THR A 476 -31.68 -9.32 -8.39
CA THR A 476 -32.78 -8.49 -8.90
C THR A 476 -33.65 -9.38 -9.78
N THR A 477 -34.93 -9.42 -9.43
CA THR A 477 -35.99 -10.39 -9.76
C THR A 477 -36.44 -10.45 -11.23
N THR A 478 -35.60 -10.08 -12.19
CA THR A 478 -35.99 -10.04 -13.62
C THR A 478 -35.12 -10.97 -14.47
N ILE A 479 -35.78 -11.97 -15.05
CA ILE A 479 -35.22 -12.94 -16.00
C ILE A 479 -34.52 -12.18 -17.14
N GLY A 480 -33.21 -12.37 -17.28
CA GLY A 480 -32.43 -11.84 -18.41
C GLY A 480 -31.41 -10.73 -18.09
N HIS A 481 -31.47 -10.10 -16.91
CA HIS A 481 -30.48 -9.08 -16.51
C HIS A 481 -29.17 -9.71 -15.98
N PRO A 482 -28.01 -9.04 -16.19
CA PRO A 482 -26.73 -9.53 -15.70
C PRO A 482 -26.65 -9.44 -14.17
N ILE A 483 -26.18 -10.51 -13.53
CA ILE A 483 -26.04 -10.61 -12.06
C ILE A 483 -25.13 -9.50 -11.53
N ARG A 484 -25.60 -8.78 -10.51
CA ARG A 484 -24.78 -7.86 -9.71
C ARG A 484 -24.12 -8.64 -8.58
N TRP A 485 -22.85 -8.37 -8.34
CA TRP A 485 -22.05 -9.01 -7.30
C TRP A 485 -21.63 -7.96 -6.27
N LEU A 486 -21.95 -8.22 -5.02
CA LEU A 486 -21.42 -7.48 -3.87
C LEU A 486 -20.12 -8.16 -3.41
N LEU A 487 -19.03 -7.40 -3.45
CA LEU A 487 -17.73 -7.78 -2.94
C LEU A 487 -17.53 -7.13 -1.58
N THR A 488 -17.35 -7.95 -0.54
CA THR A 488 -17.01 -7.49 0.81
C THR A 488 -15.83 -8.26 1.37
N ARG A 489 -15.11 -7.66 2.31
CA ARG A 489 -14.05 -8.37 3.03
C ARG A 489 -14.64 -9.54 3.85
N ALA A 490 -13.99 -10.69 3.77
CA ALA A 490 -14.27 -11.83 4.64
C ALA A 490 -13.87 -11.51 6.09
N PRO A 491 -14.71 -11.85 7.08
CA PRO A 491 -14.36 -11.70 8.49
C PRO A 491 -13.03 -12.39 8.82
N HIS A 492 -12.31 -11.85 9.80
CA HIS A 492 -11.09 -12.48 10.30
C HIS A 492 -11.41 -13.86 10.87
N VAL A 493 -10.61 -14.86 10.50
CA VAL A 493 -10.74 -16.22 11.06
C VAL A 493 -10.25 -16.21 12.50
N SER A 494 -10.92 -16.95 13.38
CA SER A 494 -10.61 -16.99 14.83
C SER A 494 -9.18 -17.42 15.14
N ASN A 495 -8.60 -18.26 14.28
CA ASN A 495 -7.31 -18.91 14.52
C ASN A 495 -6.13 -18.15 13.89
N ALA A 496 -6.38 -17.00 13.25
CA ALA A 496 -5.32 -16.16 12.70
C ALA A 496 -5.12 -14.90 13.56
N PRO A 497 -3.87 -14.41 13.69
CA PRO A 497 -3.63 -13.16 14.39
C PRO A 497 -4.41 -12.03 13.72
N LYS A 498 -5.15 -11.27 14.54
CA LYS A 498 -5.89 -10.10 14.08
C LYS A 498 -4.89 -8.97 13.77
N PRO A 499 -5.15 -8.14 12.74
CA PRO A 499 -4.31 -7.00 12.47
C PRO A 499 -4.46 -5.96 13.59
N THR A 500 -3.37 -5.70 14.30
CA THR A 500 -3.31 -4.69 15.37
C THR A 500 -2.18 -3.71 15.08
N LEU A 501 -2.45 -2.42 15.24
CA LEU A 501 -1.44 -1.37 15.24
C LEU A 501 -1.35 -0.78 16.65
N GLU A 502 -0.15 -0.76 17.21
CA GLU A 502 0.11 -0.15 18.52
C GLU A 502 0.78 1.21 18.33
N PHE A 503 0.36 2.19 19.13
CA PHE A 503 0.94 3.52 19.14
C PHE A 503 1.62 3.76 20.49
N PRO A 504 2.82 4.36 20.50
CA PRO A 504 3.64 4.45 21.69
C PRO A 504 3.00 5.34 22.76
N ASP A 505 3.29 5.01 24.02
CA ASP A 505 2.86 5.81 25.16
C ASP A 505 3.52 7.19 25.18
N LEU A 506 2.72 8.18 25.55
CA LEU A 506 3.22 9.54 25.73
C LEU A 506 3.81 9.67 27.13
N VAL A 507 5.14 9.92 27.20
CA VAL A 507 5.89 10.05 28.46
C VAL A 507 5.17 10.99 29.45
N PHE A 508 4.65 10.41 30.53
CA PHE A 508 3.79 11.09 31.50
C PHE A 508 4.54 12.11 32.38
N GLY A 509 5.85 11.91 32.58
CA GLY A 509 6.67 12.75 33.48
C GLY A 509 6.67 14.26 33.19
N LYS A 510 6.45 14.69 31.93
CA LYS A 510 6.37 16.12 31.56
C LYS A 510 4.97 16.75 31.70
N ARG A 511 3.97 15.93 32.02
CA ARG A 511 2.54 16.27 32.13
C ARG A 511 2.08 16.33 33.59
N LEU A 512 2.94 15.87 34.49
CA LEU A 512 2.71 15.81 35.92
C LEU A 512 2.36 17.20 36.49
N GLY A 513 1.30 17.25 37.31
CA GLY A 513 0.84 18.48 37.95
C GLY A 513 0.17 19.51 37.03
N LYS A 514 -0.02 19.21 35.73
CA LYS A 514 -0.71 20.11 34.79
C LYS A 514 -2.10 19.60 34.50
N HIS A 515 -3.07 20.52 34.55
CA HIS A 515 -4.42 20.21 34.13
C HIS A 515 -4.41 19.56 32.72
N PRO A 516 -5.19 18.49 32.50
CA PRO A 516 -5.18 17.70 31.27
C PRO A 516 -5.51 18.48 29.99
N SER A 517 -6.29 19.56 30.11
CA SER A 517 -6.49 20.53 29.03
C SER A 517 -5.18 21.17 28.54
N ALA A 518 -4.17 21.31 29.40
CA ALA A 518 -2.85 21.86 29.11
C ALA A 518 -1.85 20.82 28.54
N TRP A 519 -2.24 19.55 28.41
CA TRP A 519 -1.39 18.53 27.81
C TRP A 519 -1.24 18.78 26.31
N LYS A 520 0.02 18.90 25.87
CA LYS A 520 0.36 19.07 24.46
C LYS A 520 0.47 17.72 23.75
N THR A 521 -0.03 17.67 22.53
CA THR A 521 0.19 16.57 21.58
C THR A 521 1.66 16.54 21.14
N GLN A 522 2.25 15.35 20.97
CA GLN A 522 3.63 15.20 20.48
C GLN A 522 3.77 15.28 18.95
N GLY A 523 2.68 15.62 18.24
CA GLY A 523 2.59 15.59 16.79
C GLY A 523 1.92 14.32 16.27
N TRP A 524 1.73 14.25 14.96
CA TRP A 524 1.14 13.09 14.32
C TRP A 524 2.09 11.89 14.35
N SER A 525 1.56 10.70 14.61
CA SER A 525 2.29 9.45 14.41
C SER A 525 2.63 9.25 12.92
N GLU A 526 3.57 8.35 12.64
CA GLU A 526 3.78 7.84 11.29
C GLU A 526 2.54 7.10 10.78
N LEU A 527 2.38 7.05 9.46
CA LEU A 527 1.30 6.31 8.80
C LEU A 527 1.65 4.82 8.77
N ALA A 528 0.79 4.00 9.39
CA ALA A 528 0.94 2.56 9.45
C ALA A 528 -0.18 1.86 8.65
N MET A 529 0.14 0.75 8.01
CA MET A 529 -0.80 -0.02 7.18
C MET A 529 -1.62 -0.99 8.05
N TYR A 530 -2.93 -0.78 8.11
CA TYR A 530 -3.92 -1.64 8.76
C TYR A 530 -4.59 -2.59 7.74
N ASP A 531 -4.53 -3.90 8.03
CA ASP A 531 -5.17 -5.00 7.27
C ASP A 531 -4.91 -4.95 5.74
N GLY A 532 -3.78 -4.34 5.34
CA GLY A 532 -3.41 -4.18 3.94
C GLY A 532 -4.32 -3.28 3.12
N ARG A 533 -5.24 -2.51 3.72
CA ARG A 533 -6.20 -1.63 3.02
C ARG A 533 -6.15 -0.16 3.46
N TYR A 534 -5.88 0.09 4.73
CA TYR A 534 -6.02 1.43 5.31
C TYR A 534 -4.70 1.90 5.86
N TRP A 535 -4.22 3.05 5.43
CA TRP A 535 -3.15 3.77 6.13
C TRP A 535 -3.76 4.57 7.25
N VAL A 536 -3.27 4.39 8.48
CA VAL A 536 -3.79 5.02 9.70
C VAL A 536 -2.67 5.74 10.41
N ARG A 537 -2.94 6.97 10.85
CA ARG A 537 -2.11 7.67 11.83
C ARG A 537 -2.97 8.40 12.84
N LEU A 538 -2.43 8.60 14.03
CA LEU A 538 -3.12 9.21 15.15
C LEU A 538 -2.37 10.45 15.64
N LEU A 539 -3.12 11.41 16.16
CA LEU A 539 -2.63 12.54 16.93
C LEU A 539 -3.40 12.52 18.24
N HIS A 540 -2.75 12.08 19.33
CA HIS A 540 -3.41 11.95 20.63
C HIS A 540 -2.62 12.60 21.75
N ARG A 541 -3.32 12.87 22.84
CA ARG A 541 -2.76 13.27 24.13
C ARG A 541 -3.29 12.45 25.31
N LEU A 542 -4.02 11.36 25.03
CA LEU A 542 -4.50 10.43 26.05
C LEU A 542 -3.34 9.87 26.91
N PRO A 543 -3.59 9.61 28.21
CA PRO A 543 -2.59 9.13 29.15
C PRO A 543 -2.43 7.60 29.15
N CYS A 544 -2.84 6.93 28.07
CA CYS A 544 -2.89 5.48 27.97
C CYS A 544 -2.45 4.99 26.58
N LYS A 545 -2.19 3.69 26.49
CA LYS A 545 -1.90 3.01 25.24
C LYS A 545 -3.13 3.06 24.34
N ILE A 546 -2.89 3.41 23.08
CA ILE A 546 -3.91 3.38 22.03
C ILE A 546 -3.50 2.33 21.00
N CYS A 547 -4.47 1.52 20.57
CA CYS A 547 -4.28 0.61 19.46
C CYS A 547 -5.41 0.71 18.44
N VAL A 548 -5.12 0.29 17.21
CA VAL A 548 -6.11 0.12 16.15
C VAL A 548 -6.25 -1.37 15.88
N ALA A 549 -7.43 -1.92 16.11
CA ALA A 549 -7.76 -3.33 15.93
C ALA A 549 -9.11 -3.48 15.20
N PRO A 550 -9.52 -4.68 14.76
CA PRO A 550 -10.83 -4.87 14.14
C PRO A 550 -11.95 -4.48 15.10
N PHE A 551 -13.05 -3.93 14.58
CA PHE A 551 -14.26 -3.75 15.37
C PHE A 551 -14.79 -5.12 15.81
N GLU A 552 -15.06 -5.31 17.10
CA GLU A 552 -15.53 -6.60 17.63
C GLU A 552 -16.95 -6.51 18.20
N ALA A 553 -17.66 -7.65 18.16
CA ALA A 553 -19.03 -7.75 18.66
C ALA A 553 -19.14 -7.41 20.15
N ALA A 554 -18.13 -7.79 20.94
CA ALA A 554 -18.06 -7.53 22.38
C ALA A 554 -18.14 -6.03 22.71
N HIS A 555 -17.51 -5.17 21.89
CA HIS A 555 -17.47 -3.72 22.13
C HIS A 555 -18.65 -2.96 21.50
N HIS A 556 -19.51 -3.62 20.73
CA HIS A 556 -20.62 -2.95 20.03
C HIS A 556 -21.66 -2.37 21.00
N LYS A 557 -22.15 -3.17 21.96
CA LYS A 557 -23.15 -2.72 22.95
C LYS A 557 -22.57 -1.60 23.85
N PRO A 558 -21.39 -1.79 24.50
CA PRO A 558 -20.77 -0.74 25.31
C PRO A 558 -20.55 0.57 24.54
N PHE A 559 -20.02 0.50 23.31
CA PHE A 559 -19.78 1.70 22.50
C PHE A 559 -21.08 2.41 22.11
N ARG A 560 -22.10 1.66 21.69
CA ARG A 560 -23.42 2.23 21.39
C ARG A 560 -24.01 2.92 22.61
N ASP A 561 -23.87 2.33 23.78
CA ASP A 561 -24.44 2.88 25.01
C ASP A 561 -23.67 4.15 25.44
N ALA A 562 -22.34 4.16 25.32
CA ALA A 562 -21.47 5.31 25.57
C ALA A 562 -21.64 6.49 24.58
N LEU A 563 -22.14 6.24 23.36
CA LEU A 563 -22.47 7.31 22.40
C LEU A 563 -23.67 8.17 22.82
N GLY A 564 -24.49 7.71 23.78
CA GLY A 564 -25.75 8.36 24.14
C GLY A 564 -25.68 9.16 25.44
N GLY A 565 -25.85 10.48 25.36
CA GLY A 565 -26.43 11.30 26.43
C GLY A 565 -27.97 11.25 26.39
N ALA A 566 -28.65 12.29 26.90
CA ALA A 566 -30.13 12.37 27.01
C ALA A 566 -30.95 12.12 25.72
N ASP A 567 -30.33 12.09 24.53
CA ASP A 567 -30.99 11.92 23.24
C ASP A 567 -30.48 10.70 22.43
N ASP A 568 -31.40 9.83 22.01
CA ASP A 568 -31.17 8.56 21.29
C ASP A 568 -30.71 8.73 19.80
N ARG A 569 -30.26 9.94 19.43
CA ARG A 569 -29.92 10.33 18.06
C ARG A 569 -28.64 9.67 17.56
N ALA A 570 -27.59 9.67 18.38
CA ALA A 570 -26.28 9.10 18.04
C ALA A 570 -26.34 7.58 17.89
N LYS A 571 -27.10 6.89 18.75
CA LYS A 571 -27.36 5.44 18.66
C LYS A 571 -28.05 5.07 17.35
N LYS A 572 -29.10 5.82 16.99
CA LYS A 572 -29.82 5.66 15.71
C LYS A 572 -28.91 5.95 14.50
N ALA A 573 -28.04 6.96 14.59
CA ALA A 573 -27.08 7.28 13.54
C ALA A 573 -26.05 6.15 13.33
N LEU A 574 -25.44 5.62 14.40
CA LEU A 574 -24.53 4.47 14.33
C LEU A 574 -25.22 3.26 13.67
N ALA A 575 -26.43 2.92 14.11
CA ALA A 575 -27.18 1.80 13.55
C ALA A 575 -27.47 1.98 12.06
N ALA A 576 -27.87 3.19 11.64
CA ALA A 576 -28.14 3.51 10.24
C ALA A 576 -26.87 3.44 9.37
N VAL A 577 -25.74 3.97 9.86
CA VAL A 577 -24.44 3.93 9.17
C VAL A 577 -23.94 2.49 9.03
N LEU A 578 -23.95 1.71 10.12
CA LEU A 578 -23.53 0.31 10.08
C LEU A 578 -24.42 -0.53 9.17
N ARG A 579 -25.74 -0.30 9.16
CA ARG A 579 -26.66 -1.01 8.25
C ARG A 579 -26.38 -0.68 6.79
N ARG A 580 -26.11 0.59 6.47
CA ARG A 580 -25.90 1.05 5.09
C ARG A 580 -24.53 0.67 4.53
N TYR A 581 -23.45 0.94 5.26
CA TYR A 581 -22.09 0.85 4.73
C TYR A 581 -21.35 -0.43 5.14
N ALA A 582 -21.72 -1.06 6.27
CA ALA A 582 -21.07 -2.27 6.77
C ALA A 582 -22.08 -3.30 7.33
N PRO A 583 -23.00 -3.82 6.50
CA PRO A 583 -24.02 -4.75 6.94
C PRO A 583 -23.42 -6.09 7.42
N GLY A 584 -24.13 -6.75 8.34
CA GLY A 584 -23.78 -8.09 8.82
C GLY A 584 -22.35 -8.18 9.36
N LYS A 585 -21.64 -9.26 9.00
CA LYS A 585 -20.29 -9.56 9.48
C LYS A 585 -19.19 -8.64 8.90
N THR A 586 -19.47 -7.87 7.85
CA THR A 586 -18.48 -6.96 7.24
C THR A 586 -18.04 -5.84 8.20
N ARG A 587 -18.89 -5.43 9.15
CA ARG A 587 -18.52 -4.43 10.17
C ARG A 587 -17.32 -4.84 11.01
N TYR A 588 -17.10 -6.14 11.21
CA TYR A 588 -16.00 -6.65 12.01
C TYR A 588 -14.66 -6.69 11.25
N THR A 589 -14.62 -6.05 10.08
CA THR A 589 -13.41 -5.83 9.27
C THR A 589 -13.03 -4.34 9.21
N LEU A 590 -13.80 -3.49 9.90
CA LEU A 590 -13.53 -2.07 10.00
C LEU A 590 -12.44 -1.84 11.06
N PRO A 591 -11.48 -0.93 10.80
CA PRO A 591 -10.58 -0.49 11.85
C PRO A 591 -11.37 0.23 12.94
N ALA A 592 -11.01 -0.03 14.18
CA ALA A 592 -11.57 0.55 15.38
C ALA A 592 -10.41 1.02 16.29
N ILE A 593 -10.54 2.19 16.89
CA ILE A 593 -9.53 2.75 17.80
C ILE A 593 -9.92 2.40 19.22
N TYR A 594 -9.00 1.78 19.96
CA TYR A 594 -9.19 1.34 21.34
C TYR A 594 -8.20 2.04 22.28
N ALA A 595 -8.64 2.30 23.50
CA ALA A 595 -7.77 2.58 24.64
C ALA A 595 -7.69 1.34 25.55
N THR A 596 -6.57 1.19 26.25
CA THR A 596 -6.37 0.13 27.25
C THR A 596 -7.08 0.37 28.58
N VAL A 597 -7.73 1.52 28.74
CA VAL A 597 -8.43 1.96 29.95
C VAL A 597 -9.72 2.69 29.59
N ASP A 598 -10.66 2.75 30.53
CA ASP A 598 -11.87 3.55 30.40
C ASP A 598 -11.54 5.05 30.50
N VAL A 599 -11.81 5.80 29.42
CA VAL A 599 -11.64 7.26 29.34
C VAL A 599 -12.98 8.00 29.37
N GLY A 600 -14.09 7.36 29.72
CA GLY A 600 -15.41 7.99 29.78
C GLY A 600 -15.45 9.21 30.72
N GLY A 601 -14.90 9.08 31.92
CA GLY A 601 -14.79 10.19 32.89
C GLY A 601 -13.89 11.34 32.39
N LEU A 602 -12.81 10.99 31.68
CA LEU A 602 -11.89 11.93 31.04
C LEU A 602 -12.58 12.79 29.98
N LEU A 603 -13.41 12.15 29.14
CA LEU A 603 -14.15 12.80 28.05
C LEU A 603 -15.32 13.64 28.55
N ALA A 604 -15.97 13.23 29.65
CA ALA A 604 -17.09 13.93 30.26
C ALA A 604 -16.68 15.20 31.04
N GLY A 605 -15.38 15.43 31.26
CA GLY A 605 -14.88 16.62 31.96
C GLY A 605 -15.23 16.69 33.44
N GLY A 606 -15.54 15.56 34.09
CA GLY A 606 -15.86 15.51 35.53
C GLY A 606 -14.67 15.83 36.44
N ASP A 607 -14.90 15.85 37.76
CA ASP A 607 -13.88 16.05 38.82
C ASP A 607 -12.92 14.84 38.96
N TRP A 608 -12.30 14.42 37.85
CA TRP A 608 -11.34 13.31 37.81
C TRP A 608 -9.90 13.81 37.96
N TRP A 609 -9.66 15.11 37.83
CA TRP A 609 -8.37 15.76 38.04
C TRP A 609 -8.47 16.72 39.23
N SER A 610 -7.94 16.32 40.38
CA SER A 610 -7.79 17.22 41.53
C SER A 610 -6.64 18.20 41.27
N ASP A 611 -6.89 19.49 41.47
CA ASP A 611 -5.89 20.56 41.34
C ASP A 611 -4.78 20.40 42.39
N LEU A 612 -3.78 19.57 42.06
CA LEU A 612 -2.58 19.35 42.88
C LEU A 612 -1.76 20.63 43.13
N GLY A 613 -2.05 21.72 42.40
CA GLY A 613 -1.41 23.03 42.58
C GLY A 613 -1.96 23.85 43.75
N ALA A 614 -3.19 23.61 44.20
CA ALA A 614 -3.81 24.41 45.26
C ALA A 614 -3.33 24.01 46.67
N ALA A 615 -2.94 22.76 46.87
CA ALA A 615 -2.48 22.26 48.17
C ALA A 615 -1.03 22.63 48.52
N ALA A 616 -0.22 23.08 47.55
CA ALA A 616 1.20 23.36 47.74
C ALA A 616 1.53 24.82 48.14
N LEU A 617 0.52 25.70 48.30
CA LEU A 617 0.71 27.12 48.60
C LEU A 617 0.25 27.56 50.00
N GLN A 618 -0.20 26.65 50.86
CA GLN A 618 -0.40 26.96 52.28
C GLN A 618 0.87 26.63 53.07
N GLN A 619 1.83 27.55 53.06
CA GLN A 619 2.87 27.54 54.09
C GLN A 619 2.24 27.94 55.44
N PRO A 620 2.52 27.24 56.55
CA PRO A 620 2.10 27.68 57.87
C PRO A 620 2.92 28.91 58.28
N SER A 621 2.25 30.01 58.63
CA SER A 621 2.86 31.16 59.30
C SER A 621 3.53 30.74 60.61
N PRO A 622 4.64 31.38 61.04
CA PRO A 622 5.29 31.04 62.31
C PRO A 622 4.41 31.46 63.50
N PRO A 623 4.51 30.78 64.65
CA PRO A 623 3.58 30.98 65.76
C PRO A 623 3.87 32.28 66.51
N SER A 624 2.82 33.07 66.75
CA SER A 624 2.79 34.15 67.73
C SER A 624 2.53 33.58 69.13
N THR A 625 3.41 33.90 70.06
CA THR A 625 3.36 33.54 71.48
C THR A 625 2.26 34.29 72.22
N GLN A 626 1.38 33.56 72.94
CA GLN A 626 0.52 33.90 74.09
C GLN A 626 -0.56 32.81 74.13
N GLY A 627 -0.88 32.04 75.17
CA GLY A 627 -0.73 32.12 76.62
C GLY A 627 -2.11 31.72 77.22
N GLY A 628 -2.18 30.74 78.13
CA GLY A 628 -3.32 30.63 79.07
C GLY A 628 -4.27 29.42 78.98
N VAL A 629 -3.95 28.36 79.75
CA VAL A 629 -4.74 27.56 80.73
C VAL A 629 -6.29 27.42 80.63
N THR A 630 -6.76 26.21 80.98
CA THR A 630 -8.00 25.75 81.68
C THR A 630 -8.88 24.80 80.84
N VAL A 631 -9.10 23.51 81.16
CA VAL A 631 -9.63 22.73 82.31
C VAL A 631 -11.10 22.28 82.11
N ALA A 632 -11.27 20.95 82.11
CA ALA A 632 -12.37 20.09 82.56
C ALA A 632 -13.81 20.16 81.99
N ALA A 633 -14.34 18.95 81.75
CA ALA A 633 -15.62 18.37 82.25
C ALA A 633 -16.24 17.48 81.14
N ALA A 634 -16.30 16.15 81.28
CA ALA A 634 -17.14 15.31 82.13
C ALA A 634 -18.60 15.13 81.62
N GLY A 635 -19.02 13.86 81.54
CA GLY A 635 -20.40 13.40 81.35
C GLY A 635 -20.61 12.68 80.01
N GLY A 636 -21.12 11.46 79.90
CA GLY A 636 -21.70 10.54 80.88
C GLY A 636 -22.77 9.66 80.20
N GLY A 637 -22.79 8.36 80.53
CA GLY A 637 -23.92 7.43 80.33
C GLY A 637 -24.15 6.93 78.89
N GLY A 638 -24.47 5.66 78.61
CA GLY A 638 -24.85 4.53 79.48
C GLY A 638 -25.97 3.72 78.83
N GLY A 639 -25.82 2.39 78.80
CA GLY A 639 -26.87 1.38 78.55
C GLY A 639 -27.14 1.07 77.07
N GLY A 640 -27.11 -0.16 76.57
CA GLY A 640 -27.30 -1.47 77.20
C GLY A 640 -28.59 -2.11 76.66
N GLY A 641 -28.52 -3.29 76.05
CA GLY A 641 -29.72 -4.02 75.63
C GLY A 641 -29.51 -5.10 74.57
N SER A 642 -29.16 -6.29 75.05
CA SER A 642 -29.09 -7.60 74.39
C SER A 642 -30.44 -8.16 73.95
N GLY A 643 -30.45 -9.06 72.95
CA GLY A 643 -31.57 -9.96 72.69
C GLY A 643 -31.33 -10.88 71.47
N ASP A 644 -30.85 -12.09 71.75
CA ASP A 644 -30.75 -13.23 70.83
C ASP A 644 -32.13 -13.74 70.35
N ASP A 645 -32.20 -14.33 69.15
CA ASP A 645 -32.29 -15.79 68.93
C ASP A 645 -33.06 -16.18 67.62
N LYS A 646 -32.37 -17.01 66.82
CA LYS A 646 -32.83 -18.16 66.00
C LYS A 646 -33.83 -18.08 64.80
N THR A 647 -33.26 -18.43 63.64
CA THR A 647 -33.53 -19.60 62.75
C THR A 647 -34.47 -19.58 61.53
N TYR A 648 -33.84 -19.99 60.41
CA TYR A 648 -34.23 -20.92 59.32
C TYR A 648 -34.92 -20.43 58.01
N ASP A 649 -34.10 -20.52 56.96
CA ASP A 649 -34.29 -20.96 55.55
C ASP A 649 -35.32 -20.35 54.59
N GLY A 650 -34.78 -19.95 53.43
CA GLY A 650 -35.52 -19.76 52.18
C GLY A 650 -34.60 -19.28 51.04
N LYS A 651 -33.97 -20.24 50.33
CA LYS A 651 -33.18 -20.00 49.11
C LYS A 651 -33.98 -19.25 48.04
N ASN A 652 -33.35 -18.26 47.39
CA ASN A 652 -33.43 -18.01 45.94
C ASN A 652 -32.37 -16.97 45.53
N ASN A 653 -31.22 -17.44 45.01
CA ASN A 653 -30.22 -16.61 44.36
C ASN A 653 -30.71 -16.19 42.98
N ILE A 654 -30.97 -14.90 42.81
CA ILE A 654 -30.97 -14.22 41.52
C ILE A 654 -29.56 -13.64 41.39
N GLU A 655 -28.75 -14.17 40.46
CA GLU A 655 -27.47 -13.57 40.09
C GLU A 655 -27.73 -12.24 39.36
N GLU A 656 -27.36 -11.14 40.03
CA GLU A 656 -27.28 -9.80 39.45
C GLU A 656 -26.15 -9.72 38.41
N PRO A 657 -26.26 -8.86 37.39
CA PRO A 657 -25.20 -8.68 36.40
C PRO A 657 -23.99 -7.98 37.03
N GLU A 658 -22.80 -8.57 36.84
CA GLU A 658 -21.50 -8.03 37.25
C GLU A 658 -21.35 -6.53 36.92
N ALA A 659 -21.21 -5.72 37.97
CA ALA A 659 -20.97 -4.30 37.87
C ALA A 659 -19.54 -4.04 37.36
N VAL A 660 -19.45 -3.25 36.29
CA VAL A 660 -18.18 -2.66 35.82
C VAL A 660 -17.61 -1.77 36.94
N PRO A 661 -16.34 -1.92 37.36
CA PRO A 661 -15.81 -1.09 38.43
C PRO A 661 -15.57 0.32 37.91
N HIS A 662 -16.33 1.29 38.42
CA HIS A 662 -16.01 2.71 38.30
C HIS A 662 -14.71 3.02 39.07
N ILE A 663 -13.89 3.93 38.52
CA ILE A 663 -12.72 4.50 39.21
C ILE A 663 -13.17 4.95 40.59
N ARG A 664 -12.58 4.39 41.65
CA ARG A 664 -12.92 4.73 43.04
C ARG A 664 -12.50 6.18 43.30
N SER A 665 -13.43 7.00 43.77
CA SER A 665 -13.09 8.31 44.35
C SER A 665 -12.43 8.07 45.72
N HIS A 666 -11.11 8.28 45.81
CA HIS A 666 -10.38 8.11 47.07
C HIS A 666 -10.53 9.35 47.97
N PRO A 667 -10.90 9.20 49.25
CA PRO A 667 -10.81 10.27 50.23
C PRO A 667 -9.34 10.52 50.57
N SER A 668 -8.95 11.80 50.57
CA SER A 668 -7.60 12.31 50.70
C SER A 668 -6.82 11.73 51.88
N GLY A 669 -5.86 10.85 51.59
CA GLY A 669 -4.90 10.31 52.53
C GLY A 669 -3.67 9.73 51.82
N ASN A 670 -2.55 10.46 51.87
CA ASN A 670 -1.23 10.09 51.34
C ASN A 670 -1.06 10.11 49.79
N LEU A 671 -1.03 11.35 49.26
CA LEU A 671 -0.90 11.72 47.84
C LEU A 671 0.21 11.02 47.03
N HIS A 672 1.26 10.50 47.65
CA HIS A 672 2.37 9.83 46.94
C HIS A 672 2.14 8.32 46.76
N ALA A 673 1.36 7.68 47.64
CA ALA A 673 0.96 6.28 47.51
C ALA A 673 -0.21 6.14 46.54
N ASP A 674 -1.22 7.01 46.67
CA ASP A 674 -2.34 7.13 45.73
C ASP A 674 -1.86 7.39 44.28
N ARG A 675 -0.74 8.11 44.12
CA ARG A 675 -0.10 8.41 42.84
C ARG A 675 0.54 7.18 42.17
N LEU A 676 1.15 6.28 42.94
CA LEU A 676 1.79 5.06 42.42
C LEU A 676 0.76 3.96 42.14
N GLU A 677 -0.31 3.89 42.92
CA GLU A 677 -1.45 3.00 42.64
C GLU A 677 -2.22 3.47 41.41
N TRP A 678 -2.43 4.78 41.23
CA TRP A 678 -3.02 5.36 40.03
C TRP A 678 -2.23 5.08 38.74
N GLU A 679 -0.90 5.19 38.79
CA GLU A 679 -0.03 4.83 37.66
C GLU A 679 -0.13 3.32 37.31
N ARG A 680 -0.36 2.46 38.30
CA ARG A 680 -0.62 1.02 38.10
C ARG A 680 -2.01 0.75 37.52
N ASP A 681 -3.04 1.45 37.98
CA ASP A 681 -4.42 1.33 37.48
C ASP A 681 -4.55 1.76 36.01
N LEU A 682 -3.77 2.76 35.56
CA LEU A 682 -3.72 3.15 34.14
C LEU A 682 -2.92 2.17 33.27
N GLN A 683 -2.03 1.39 33.88
CA GLN A 683 -1.14 0.46 33.17
C GLN A 683 -1.72 -0.97 33.08
N ASP A 684 -2.65 -1.36 33.95
CA ASP A 684 -3.02 -2.77 34.14
C ASP A 684 -4.51 -3.03 34.38
N GLN A 685 -5.38 -2.73 33.41
CA GLN A 685 -6.81 -3.11 33.49
C GLN A 685 -7.28 -4.11 32.44
N GLY A 686 -6.43 -4.54 31.49
CA GLY A 686 -6.73 -5.61 30.53
C GLY A 686 -7.98 -5.41 29.63
N THR A 687 -8.72 -4.32 29.82
CA THR A 687 -10.07 -4.13 29.26
C THR A 687 -10.02 -3.04 28.21
N LEU A 688 -10.15 -3.42 26.95
CA LEU A 688 -10.14 -2.47 25.83
C LEU A 688 -11.45 -1.70 25.75
N GLN A 689 -11.38 -0.36 25.76
CA GLN A 689 -12.53 0.50 25.48
C GLN A 689 -12.49 0.98 24.02
N LEU A 690 -13.58 0.77 23.29
CA LEU A 690 -13.74 1.29 21.94
C LEU A 690 -14.02 2.80 21.96
N LEU A 691 -13.15 3.59 21.32
CA LEU A 691 -13.25 5.05 21.27
C LEU A 691 -13.89 5.55 19.97
N ALA A 692 -13.53 4.94 18.83
CA ALA A 692 -13.98 5.41 17.52
C ALA A 692 -13.97 4.33 16.43
N LEU A 693 -14.84 4.51 15.45
CA LEU A 693 -14.86 3.85 14.14
C LEU A 693 -14.39 4.87 13.08
N PRO A 694 -13.07 5.03 12.88
CA PRO A 694 -12.51 6.16 12.15
C PRO A 694 -12.94 6.23 10.68
N THR A 695 -13.15 5.10 10.01
CA THR A 695 -13.60 5.10 8.59
C THR A 695 -15.07 5.47 8.43
N LEU A 696 -15.86 5.36 9.49
CA LEU A 696 -17.27 5.76 9.51
C LEU A 696 -17.48 7.15 10.09
N GLY A 697 -16.43 7.78 10.64
CA GLY A 697 -16.52 9.08 11.30
C GLY A 697 -17.38 9.06 12.56
N VAL A 698 -17.47 7.92 13.26
CA VAL A 698 -18.22 7.79 14.51
C VAL A 698 -17.23 7.67 15.67
N ALA A 699 -17.41 8.48 16.72
CA ALA A 699 -16.55 8.51 17.90
C ALA A 699 -17.33 8.88 19.15
N LEU A 700 -16.77 8.57 20.32
CA LEU A 700 -17.31 9.03 21.60
C LEU A 700 -17.37 10.57 21.66
N PRO A 701 -18.41 11.16 22.27
CA PRO A 701 -18.50 12.61 22.45
C PRO A 701 -17.31 13.16 23.24
N GLY A 702 -16.79 14.33 22.84
CA GLY A 702 -15.65 14.99 23.51
C GLY A 702 -14.28 14.40 23.13
N LEU A 703 -14.23 13.33 22.33
CA LEU A 703 -12.98 12.70 21.92
C LEU A 703 -12.12 13.60 21.00
N GLU A 704 -12.74 14.51 20.25
CA GLU A 704 -12.09 15.41 19.29
C GLU A 704 -10.96 16.28 19.88
N ASP A 705 -11.05 16.57 21.18
CA ASP A 705 -10.05 17.33 21.92
C ASP A 705 -8.86 16.47 22.36
N TRP A 706 -9.01 15.14 22.36
CA TRP A 706 -8.02 14.20 22.91
C TRP A 706 -7.31 13.39 21.85
N LEU A 707 -8.04 13.05 20.78
CA LEU A 707 -7.62 12.15 19.73
C LEU A 707 -8.17 12.64 18.39
N ARG A 708 -7.26 12.82 17.44
CA ARG A 708 -7.57 12.96 16.02
C ARG A 708 -6.94 11.81 15.26
N TRP A 709 -7.57 11.41 14.17
CA TRP A 709 -7.06 10.36 13.30
C TRP A 709 -7.08 10.82 11.86
N GLU A 710 -6.22 10.21 11.06
CA GLU A 710 -6.32 10.25 9.62
C GLU A 710 -6.31 8.81 9.11
N VAL A 711 -7.30 8.49 8.28
CA VAL A 711 -7.38 7.20 7.60
C VAL A 711 -7.47 7.43 6.10
N ARG A 712 -6.66 6.71 5.36
CA ARG A 712 -6.65 6.73 3.89
C ARG A 712 -6.70 5.33 3.35
N TYR A 713 -7.33 5.19 2.19
CA TYR A 713 -7.36 3.93 1.49
C TYR A 713 -6.07 3.74 0.70
N ARG A 714 -5.56 2.52 0.63
CA ARG A 714 -4.40 2.17 -0.19
C ARG A 714 -4.61 2.57 -1.66
N LYS A 715 -3.53 2.55 -2.43
CA LYS A 715 -3.63 2.72 -3.88
C LYS A 715 -4.56 1.69 -4.52
N VAL A 716 -5.55 2.20 -5.22
CA VAL A 716 -6.43 1.43 -6.10
C VAL A 716 -6.11 1.83 -7.52
N ASP A 717 -6.15 0.88 -8.46
CA ASP A 717 -5.96 1.18 -9.88
C ASP A 717 -6.94 2.29 -10.29
N TYR A 718 -6.38 3.44 -10.69
CA TYR A 718 -7.14 4.62 -11.07
C TYR A 718 -8.12 4.33 -12.22
N GLU A 719 -7.81 3.36 -13.07
CA GLU A 719 -8.70 2.96 -14.16
C GLU A 719 -9.98 2.28 -13.66
N LEU A 720 -9.91 1.57 -12.54
CA LEU A 720 -11.10 1.03 -11.87
C LEU A 720 -11.94 2.16 -11.28
N LEU A 721 -11.31 3.19 -10.70
CA LEU A 721 -12.00 4.35 -10.15
C LEU A 721 -12.63 5.24 -11.23
N LYS A 722 -12.00 5.35 -12.42
CA LYS A 722 -12.61 5.98 -13.58
C LYS A 722 -13.87 5.23 -14.02
N LEU A 723 -13.81 3.91 -14.11
CA LEU A 723 -14.95 3.08 -14.51
C LEU A 723 -16.13 3.17 -13.53
N SER A 724 -15.87 3.38 -12.23
CA SER A 724 -16.95 3.61 -11.25
C SER A 724 -17.59 5.00 -11.40
N LYS A 725 -16.80 6.05 -11.68
CA LYS A 725 -17.31 7.40 -11.96
C LYS A 725 -18.05 7.50 -13.30
N LEU A 726 -17.64 6.67 -14.26
CA LEU A 726 -18.18 6.59 -15.63
C LEU A 726 -19.45 5.74 -15.75
N GLY A 727 -20.17 5.48 -14.65
CA GLY A 727 -21.48 4.81 -14.66
C GLY A 727 -22.53 5.42 -15.62
N GLY A 728 -22.23 6.51 -16.32
CA GLY A 728 -23.01 7.09 -17.42
C GLY A 728 -22.32 7.25 -18.79
N ASP A 729 -21.01 7.01 -18.98
CA ASP A 729 -20.36 7.23 -20.29
C ASP A 729 -19.26 6.20 -20.61
N ARG A 730 -19.34 5.56 -21.79
CA ARG A 730 -18.34 4.58 -22.24
C ARG A 730 -16.98 5.27 -22.44
N ILE A 731 -15.88 4.57 -22.09
CA ILE A 731 -14.54 4.97 -22.52
C ILE A 731 -14.57 5.11 -24.05
N GLY A 732 -14.38 6.33 -24.55
CA GLY A 732 -14.38 6.60 -25.98
C GLY A 732 -13.36 5.71 -26.67
N ARG A 733 -13.72 5.13 -27.84
CA ARG A 733 -12.89 4.20 -28.63
C ARG A 733 -11.44 4.65 -28.82
N ARG A 734 -11.17 5.95 -28.67
CA ARG A 734 -9.87 6.54 -28.79
C ARG A 734 -8.96 6.45 -27.56
N GLU A 735 -9.47 6.61 -26.34
CA GLU A 735 -8.64 6.43 -25.13
C GLU A 735 -8.16 4.96 -25.04
N LEU A 736 -9.00 4.03 -25.52
CA LEU A 736 -8.63 2.64 -25.75
C LEU A 736 -7.57 2.47 -26.86
N ARG A 737 -7.65 3.22 -27.97
CA ARG A 737 -6.66 3.20 -29.06
C ARG A 737 -5.32 3.82 -28.65
N GLU A 738 -5.30 4.87 -27.83
CA GLU A 738 -4.06 5.47 -27.29
C GLU A 738 -3.34 4.51 -26.35
N ARG A 739 -4.08 3.80 -25.48
CA ARG A 739 -3.52 2.73 -24.64
C ARG A 739 -2.92 1.62 -25.48
N VAL A 740 -3.67 1.14 -26.47
CA VAL A 740 -3.20 0.13 -27.42
C VAL A 740 -2.00 0.65 -28.22
N ARG A 741 -1.96 1.92 -28.65
CA ARG A 741 -0.83 2.53 -29.36
C ARG A 741 0.41 2.71 -28.49
N CYS A 742 0.30 3.06 -27.21
CA CYS A 742 1.42 3.05 -26.27
C CYS A 742 2.02 1.64 -26.13
N LEU A 743 1.14 0.63 -26.06
CA LEU A 743 1.49 -0.79 -26.11
C LEU A 743 2.18 -1.21 -27.42
N TYR A 744 1.74 -0.68 -28.58
CA TYR A 744 2.35 -0.96 -29.89
C TYR A 744 3.63 -0.16 -30.17
N ARG A 745 3.82 1.05 -29.59
CA ARG A 745 5.10 1.78 -29.63
C ARG A 745 6.22 1.02 -28.94
N TRP A 746 5.88 0.28 -27.88
CA TRP A 746 6.78 -0.69 -27.25
C TRP A 746 7.21 -1.81 -28.21
N ARG A 747 6.34 -2.22 -29.14
CA ARG A 747 6.65 -3.20 -30.21
C ARG A 747 7.49 -2.62 -31.36
N SER A 748 7.31 -1.35 -31.72
CA SER A 748 8.04 -0.75 -32.84
C SER A 748 9.48 -0.35 -32.47
N LEU A 749 9.72 0.06 -31.22
CA LEU A 749 11.07 0.36 -30.72
C LEU A 749 11.93 -0.89 -30.53
N GLY A 750 11.33 -2.08 -30.41
CA GLY A 750 12.04 -3.37 -30.39
C GLY A 750 12.38 -3.92 -31.77
N ARG A 751 11.83 -3.36 -32.86
CA ARG A 751 12.14 -3.80 -34.24
C ARG A 751 13.11 -2.90 -34.99
N ARG A 752 13.41 -1.71 -34.47
CA ARG A 752 14.33 -0.73 -35.11
C ARG A 752 15.76 -0.77 -34.55
N ALA A 753 16.06 -1.69 -33.64
CA ALA A 753 17.40 -1.92 -33.09
C ALA A 753 17.87 -3.35 -33.39
N VAL A 754 17.77 -3.76 -34.66
CA VAL A 754 18.49 -4.90 -35.25
C VAL A 754 19.22 -4.39 -36.47
#